data_AF-A0A2C8Z5I2-F1
#
_entry.id   AF-A0A2C8Z5I2-F1
#
_cell.length_a   1.000
_cell.length_b   1.000
_cell.length_c   1.000
_cell.angle_alpha   90.00
_cell.angle_beta   90.00
_cell.angle_gamma   90.00
#
_symmetry.space_group_name_H-M   'P 1'
#
loop_
_entity.id
_entity.type
_entity.pdbx_description
1 polymer ?
#
loop_
_entity_poly.entity_id
_entity_poly.type
_entity_poly.pdbx_seq_one_letter_code
_entity_poly.pdbx_strand_id
1 'polypeptide(L)'
;MRALHGIGRGNGRRRITWRTRSAALIGAVTLLVPLAVLGGAAPASAATIYGVTDSIPVGNRPIGVAVNETTNTIYVANIDDGTVSVIDGTANAVTTVPVGNRPALVAVNETTNTIYVTNNGDDTVSVIDGGTTAVTTVPVGSSPIGVAVNETTNTIYVANNSDGTVSVIDGATTAVTTVPVGSGPYGVAVNETSNTIYVTNANDGTVSIIDGATTAVTSVMVGSGPYGVAVNETTNTIYVTNFGDNTVSVIDGATTAVTTVPVGSSPYEVAVNETTNTIYVTNNSDGTVSVIDGATKAVTSVTVGSGPYGVAVNETTNTIYVGNSVDGTVSVIGPATAPDAPTDVSATPGNGQATVTFSPSARDGGSAITEYTVTASNTATPARGGQTVSGTGSPIVVTGLTNGDSYTFTVTATNAVGTSAASAASTPIALATTPGAPTDVSVTAGSRQATVAFTPPASDGGSTITGYTVTATDTTTPANGGQTASGTGSPIVVKGLTNGDSYTFTVTATNAVGTSAASAASTPVTPAITPRSPTGYTVTDTIPTGSVPAGVAVNDATNTIYVTNFGGGTVSVIDGATNAVTNTVTVGSYPIAVAVNKTTNTIYVTNNSGDTVSVIDGATKAVTTVTVGSRSFGVAVNETTNTIYVTNLDDGTVSVIDGTTNAVTNTVTVGSGPVGVAVNETTNTIYVANNSDGTVSVIDGTTKAVTNTVTVGSNPWMVAVNETTNTIYVTNGGDGTLSVIDGVTRAVTSVTVGSFPIGVAVNETTNTIYVTNNNDGTVSVIDGATKAVTSVTVGSGPYGVAVNETTYTAYVTNTGDNTVSVIALPATVPGAPRDVSVTAGDGQATVTFTPPADDGGSAITGYTVTATDTTPADGAQAASTAGSLTATAAFANGTSTVSGTGSPIVVTGLTNGNSYTFTVTATNAAGTGATAATSAAVTPAPSAVNPTPIPPAPVAPTAVTPAGSVLAHTGSELKLPLGLAGLLLTAGLVVLGSARVRRRAQQQHTS
;
A
#
# COMPACT_ATOMS: atom_id res chain seq x y z
N MET A 1 23.30 -13.65 16.13
CA MET A 1 23.86 -13.95 17.47
C MET A 1 25.29 -13.39 17.54
N ARG A 2 25.83 -13.08 18.74
CA ARG A 2 27.26 -12.77 19.04
C ARG A 2 27.96 -11.83 18.03
N ALA A 3 28.05 -10.50 18.22
CA ALA A 3 28.46 -9.70 19.38
C ALA A 3 29.91 -9.92 19.84
N LEU A 4 30.73 -8.85 19.74
CA LEU A 4 31.94 -8.62 20.53
C LEU A 4 31.99 -7.13 20.93
N HIS A 5 32.64 -6.80 22.05
CA HIS A 5 32.68 -5.44 22.63
C HIS A 5 34.05 -4.76 22.43
N GLY A 6 34.04 -3.43 22.39
CA GLY A 6 35.24 -2.59 22.47
C GLY A 6 34.93 -1.23 23.11
N ILE A 7 34.96 -1.15 24.44
CA ILE A 7 34.68 0.09 25.17
C ILE A 7 35.98 0.69 25.72
N GLY A 8 36.28 1.94 25.33
CA GLY A 8 37.24 2.81 25.99
C GLY A 8 36.58 4.11 26.41
N ARG A 9 36.52 4.41 27.72
CA ARG A 9 35.99 5.67 28.26
C ARG A 9 37.12 6.56 28.79
N GLY A 10 37.13 7.82 28.37
CA GLY A 10 37.94 8.89 28.97
C GLY A 10 37.11 10.18 29.06
N ASN A 11 36.89 10.70 30.27
CA ASN A 11 36.03 11.87 30.50
C ASN A 11 36.82 13.19 30.51
N GLY A 12 36.28 14.22 29.85
CA GLY A 12 36.87 15.58 29.87
C GLY A 12 35.88 16.68 29.48
N ARG A 13 35.00 17.09 30.41
CA ARG A 13 34.04 18.20 30.17
C ARG A 13 34.71 19.58 30.23
N ARG A 14 34.61 20.38 29.17
CA ARG A 14 34.61 21.86 29.23
C ARG A 14 33.54 22.44 28.29
N ARG A 15 33.05 23.65 28.58
CA ARG A 15 31.87 24.27 27.95
C ARG A 15 32.19 24.98 26.63
N ILE A 16 31.26 24.83 25.68
CA ILE A 16 30.64 25.88 24.83
C ILE A 16 31.50 27.10 24.48
N THR A 17 31.78 27.28 23.19
CA THR A 17 31.76 28.60 22.52
C THR A 17 31.43 28.37 21.03
N TRP A 18 30.28 28.87 20.58
CA TRP A 18 29.99 29.00 19.13
C TRP A 18 30.48 30.36 18.65
N ARG A 19 31.19 30.42 17.51
CA ARG A 19 31.36 31.65 16.72
C ARG A 19 31.30 31.35 15.23
N THR A 20 30.33 31.95 14.57
CA THR A 20 30.26 32.08 13.11
C THR A 20 31.24 33.13 12.59
N ARG A 21 31.66 32.99 11.34
CA ARG A 21 31.69 34.12 10.39
C ARG A 21 31.63 33.61 8.94
N SER A 22 30.97 34.39 8.10
CA SER A 22 30.61 34.03 6.72
C SER A 22 31.53 34.72 5.71
N ALA A 23 31.65 34.12 4.54
CA ALA A 23 31.86 34.84 3.28
C ALA A 23 31.11 34.07 2.18
N ALA A 24 30.49 34.80 1.26
CA ALA A 24 29.82 34.24 0.08
C ALA A 24 30.24 35.03 -1.15
N LEU A 25 30.25 34.39 -2.31
CA LEU A 25 30.33 35.09 -3.59
C LEU A 25 29.49 34.37 -4.64
N ILE A 26 28.80 35.16 -5.46
CA ILE A 26 28.01 34.72 -6.60
C ILE A 26 28.87 34.91 -7.85
N GLY A 27 28.92 33.91 -8.73
CA GLY A 27 29.62 33.95 -10.02
C GLY A 27 28.68 33.50 -11.14
N ALA A 28 28.74 34.17 -12.30
CA ALA A 28 27.76 34.00 -13.37
C ALA A 28 28.18 32.96 -14.43
N VAL A 29 27.18 32.24 -14.95
CA VAL A 29 27.32 31.45 -16.19
C VAL A 29 27.73 32.38 -17.33
N THR A 30 28.86 32.08 -17.98
CA THR A 30 29.34 32.83 -19.16
C THR A 30 29.45 31.88 -20.33
N LEU A 31 28.64 32.09 -21.37
CA LEU A 31 28.66 31.30 -22.59
C LEU A 31 29.94 31.63 -23.38
N LEU A 32 30.85 30.66 -23.51
CA LEU A 32 32.16 30.87 -24.13
C LEU A 32 32.21 30.26 -25.53
N VAL A 33 31.85 31.07 -26.54
CA VAL A 33 32.09 30.75 -27.95
C VAL A 33 33.58 31.01 -28.25
N PRO A 34 34.35 30.04 -28.79
CA PRO A 34 35.74 30.27 -29.14
C PRO A 34 35.84 31.13 -30.42
N LEU A 35 36.30 32.37 -30.27
CA LEU A 35 36.69 33.21 -31.40
C LEU A 35 38.09 32.81 -31.87
N ALA A 36 38.21 32.27 -33.08
CA ALA A 36 39.48 31.79 -33.62
C ALA A 36 40.50 32.93 -33.81
N VAL A 37 41.71 32.72 -33.31
CA VAL A 37 42.89 33.57 -33.59
C VAL A 37 43.75 32.84 -34.61
N LEU A 38 44.13 33.51 -35.71
CA LEU A 38 45.00 32.91 -36.73
C LEU A 38 46.41 32.71 -36.18
N GLY A 39 46.83 31.46 -36.08
CA GLY A 39 48.20 31.03 -35.76
C GLY A 39 48.39 29.60 -36.25
N GLY A 40 49.07 29.43 -37.39
CA GLY A 40 49.06 28.17 -38.14
C GLY A 40 49.87 27.05 -37.48
N ALA A 41 49.18 26.18 -36.74
CA ALA A 41 49.49 24.76 -36.67
C ALA A 41 48.24 24.02 -37.15
N ALA A 42 48.41 23.02 -38.03
CA ALA A 42 47.28 22.14 -38.34
C ALA A 42 46.90 21.39 -37.05
N PRO A 43 45.61 21.30 -36.68
CA PRO A 43 45.21 20.41 -35.60
C PRO A 43 45.60 18.99 -36.01
N ALA A 44 46.22 18.25 -35.09
CA ALA A 44 46.28 16.79 -35.25
C ALA A 44 44.84 16.29 -35.44
N SER A 45 44.61 15.42 -36.41
CA SER A 45 43.28 14.86 -36.63
C SER A 45 42.82 14.19 -35.34
N ALA A 46 41.60 14.54 -34.90
CA ALA A 46 40.94 13.76 -33.86
C ALA A 46 40.81 12.34 -34.42
N ALA A 47 41.40 11.36 -33.74
CA ALA A 47 41.44 9.99 -34.22
C ALA A 47 40.00 9.49 -34.43
N THR A 48 39.64 9.19 -35.68
CA THR A 48 38.34 8.65 -36.03
C THR A 48 38.15 7.34 -35.28
N ILE A 49 37.17 7.30 -34.38
CA ILE A 49 36.81 6.07 -33.67
C ILE A 49 36.11 5.18 -34.70
N TYR A 50 36.68 4.00 -34.95
CA TYR A 50 36.03 2.95 -35.74
C TYR A 50 35.41 1.91 -34.79
N GLY A 51 34.31 1.32 -35.22
CA GLY A 51 33.67 0.22 -34.52
C GLY A 51 32.62 -0.47 -35.36
N VAL A 52 32.06 -1.57 -34.83
CA VAL A 52 31.07 -2.39 -35.53
C VAL A 52 29.74 -1.65 -35.60
N THR A 53 29.31 -1.27 -36.81
CA THR A 53 28.06 -0.54 -37.07
C THR A 53 26.90 -1.46 -37.42
N ASP A 54 27.19 -2.67 -37.91
CA ASP A 54 26.21 -3.75 -38.15
C ASP A 54 26.88 -5.15 -38.07
N SER A 55 26.06 -6.20 -37.95
CA SER A 55 26.51 -7.60 -37.89
C SER A 55 25.56 -8.49 -38.68
N ILE A 56 25.90 -8.72 -39.95
CA ILE A 56 25.03 -9.34 -40.95
C ILE A 56 25.13 -10.87 -40.88
N PRO A 57 24.04 -11.63 -40.67
CA PRO A 57 24.07 -13.09 -40.74
C PRO A 57 24.34 -13.59 -42.17
N VAL A 58 25.21 -14.60 -42.30
CA VAL A 58 25.58 -15.24 -43.58
C VAL A 58 25.51 -16.77 -43.45
N GLY A 59 26.27 -17.53 -44.23
CA GLY A 59 26.33 -18.99 -44.13
C GLY A 59 27.25 -19.49 -43.00
N ASN A 60 27.44 -20.80 -42.96
CA ASN A 60 28.29 -21.47 -41.97
C ASN A 60 29.78 -21.28 -42.30
N ARG A 61 30.54 -20.86 -41.27
CA ARG A 61 31.98 -20.62 -41.31
C ARG A 61 32.40 -19.68 -42.47
N PRO A 62 31.97 -18.41 -42.49
CA PRO A 62 32.46 -17.44 -43.47
C PRO A 62 33.97 -17.24 -43.29
N ILE A 63 34.75 -17.43 -44.35
CA ILE A 63 36.22 -17.32 -44.29
C ILE A 63 36.85 -16.46 -45.39
N GLY A 64 36.36 -16.52 -46.62
CA GLY A 64 36.74 -15.56 -47.66
C GLY A 64 35.81 -14.36 -47.64
N VAL A 65 36.34 -13.14 -47.76
CA VAL A 65 35.57 -11.90 -47.91
C VAL A 65 36.24 -11.05 -48.99
N ALA A 66 35.48 -10.57 -49.96
CA ALA A 66 35.92 -9.60 -50.96
C ALA A 66 34.81 -8.59 -51.26
N VAL A 67 35.18 -7.47 -51.85
CA VAL A 67 34.30 -6.35 -52.18
C VAL A 67 34.41 -6.05 -53.68
N ASN A 68 33.30 -5.69 -54.31
CA ASN A 68 33.28 -4.84 -55.50
C ASN A 68 32.93 -3.43 -55.03
N GLU A 69 33.88 -2.49 -55.09
CA GLU A 69 33.69 -1.12 -54.66
C GLU A 69 32.75 -0.36 -55.59
N THR A 70 32.95 -0.51 -56.89
CA THR A 70 32.16 0.10 -57.96
C THR A 70 30.66 -0.19 -57.81
N THR A 71 30.28 -1.37 -57.30
CA THR A 71 28.87 -1.74 -57.03
C THR A 71 28.50 -1.77 -55.54
N ASN A 72 29.42 -1.44 -54.63
CA ASN A 72 29.28 -1.62 -53.18
C ASN A 72 28.67 -3.00 -52.80
N THR A 73 29.21 -4.07 -53.37
CA THR A 73 28.68 -5.44 -53.19
C THR A 73 29.75 -6.33 -52.55
N ILE A 74 29.39 -7.08 -51.50
CA ILE A 74 30.33 -7.88 -50.72
C ILE A 74 30.05 -9.37 -50.97
N TYR A 75 31.12 -10.12 -51.25
CA TYR A 75 31.10 -11.55 -51.57
C TYR A 75 31.80 -12.31 -50.45
N VAL A 76 31.11 -13.27 -49.84
CA VAL A 76 31.58 -13.99 -48.64
C VAL A 76 31.48 -15.50 -48.83
N ALA A 77 32.61 -16.19 -48.80
CA ALA A 77 32.70 -17.63 -49.01
C ALA A 77 32.40 -18.43 -47.72
N ASN A 78 31.34 -19.23 -47.76
CA ASN A 78 30.85 -20.04 -46.65
C ASN A 78 31.37 -21.49 -46.82
N ILE A 79 32.53 -21.81 -46.23
CA ILE A 79 33.26 -23.05 -46.56
C ILE A 79 32.50 -24.34 -46.20
N ASP A 80 31.61 -24.33 -45.20
CA ASP A 80 30.84 -25.52 -44.85
C ASP A 80 29.54 -25.69 -45.67
N ASP A 81 29.09 -24.65 -46.38
CA ASP A 81 27.81 -24.66 -47.12
C ASP A 81 27.94 -24.92 -48.63
N GLY A 82 29.13 -24.71 -49.22
CA GLY A 82 29.28 -24.73 -50.69
C GLY A 82 28.64 -23.51 -51.36
N THR A 83 28.59 -22.36 -50.68
CA THR A 83 27.95 -21.13 -51.19
C THR A 83 28.83 -19.90 -51.00
N VAL A 84 28.55 -18.87 -51.80
CA VAL A 84 28.94 -17.49 -51.53
C VAL A 84 27.70 -16.70 -51.13
N SER A 85 27.75 -16.04 -49.98
CA SER A 85 26.79 -14.99 -49.61
C SER A 85 27.13 -13.70 -50.36
N VAL A 86 26.16 -13.12 -51.05
CA VAL A 86 26.27 -11.85 -51.77
C VAL A 86 25.44 -10.81 -51.03
N ILE A 87 26.09 -9.75 -50.57
CA ILE A 87 25.52 -8.72 -49.70
C ILE A 87 25.47 -7.38 -50.43
N ASP A 88 24.30 -6.75 -50.46
CA ASP A 88 24.15 -5.33 -50.81
C ASP A 88 24.73 -4.48 -49.66
N GLY A 89 25.85 -3.80 -49.90
CA GLY A 89 26.55 -2.96 -48.91
C GLY A 89 25.83 -1.67 -48.52
N THR A 90 24.65 -1.41 -49.08
CA THR A 90 23.79 -0.25 -48.77
C THR A 90 22.53 -0.68 -48.01
N ALA A 91 21.95 -1.83 -48.38
CA ALA A 91 20.72 -2.36 -47.77
C ALA A 91 20.97 -3.46 -46.72
N ASN A 92 22.19 -3.96 -46.59
CA ASN A 92 22.57 -5.16 -45.82
C ASN A 92 21.73 -6.40 -46.18
N ALA A 93 21.21 -6.45 -47.42
CA ALA A 93 20.39 -7.54 -47.92
C ALA A 93 21.26 -8.67 -48.45
N VAL A 94 21.00 -9.90 -47.99
CA VAL A 94 21.83 -11.09 -48.31
C VAL A 94 21.10 -12.01 -49.27
N THR A 95 21.82 -12.46 -50.31
CA THR A 95 21.45 -13.58 -51.18
C THR A 95 22.57 -14.62 -51.19
N THR A 96 22.35 -15.80 -51.78
CA THR A 96 23.37 -16.86 -51.85
C THR A 96 23.49 -17.45 -53.25
N VAL A 97 24.74 -17.68 -53.67
CA VAL A 97 25.09 -18.30 -54.95
C VAL A 97 25.80 -19.64 -54.66
N PRO A 98 25.29 -20.78 -55.13
CA PRO A 98 25.98 -22.07 -55.02
C PRO A 98 27.28 -22.08 -55.83
N VAL A 99 28.34 -22.64 -55.25
CA VAL A 99 29.67 -22.81 -55.87
C VAL A 99 30.13 -24.26 -55.70
N GLY A 100 31.44 -24.55 -55.76
CA GLY A 100 31.97 -25.89 -55.52
C GLY A 100 32.04 -26.27 -54.03
N ASN A 101 32.55 -27.46 -53.76
CA ASN A 101 32.76 -27.97 -52.41
C ASN A 101 33.88 -27.20 -51.70
N ARG A 102 33.61 -26.80 -50.46
CA ARG A 102 34.55 -26.09 -49.57
C ARG A 102 35.14 -24.83 -50.20
N PRO A 103 34.32 -23.82 -50.54
CA PRO A 103 34.81 -22.54 -51.05
C PRO A 103 35.65 -21.83 -49.98
N ALA A 104 36.86 -21.40 -50.33
CA ALA A 104 37.85 -20.89 -49.39
C ALA A 104 37.97 -19.35 -49.45
N LEU A 105 38.82 -18.82 -50.31
CA LEU A 105 38.98 -17.37 -50.49
C LEU A 105 38.35 -16.91 -51.81
N VAL A 106 38.12 -15.61 -51.90
CA VAL A 106 37.39 -14.97 -52.99
C VAL A 106 38.11 -13.69 -53.41
N ALA A 107 38.14 -13.43 -54.71
CA ALA A 107 38.62 -12.18 -55.30
C ALA A 107 37.62 -11.67 -56.33
N VAL A 108 37.67 -10.37 -56.61
CA VAL A 108 36.81 -9.69 -57.58
C VAL A 108 37.71 -9.10 -58.67
N ASN A 109 37.21 -9.07 -59.90
CA ASN A 109 37.61 -8.16 -60.96
C ASN A 109 36.47 -7.14 -61.12
N GLU A 110 36.65 -5.91 -60.67
CA GLU A 110 35.65 -4.85 -60.77
C GLU A 110 35.45 -4.40 -62.21
N THR A 111 36.54 -4.26 -62.97
CA THR A 111 36.55 -3.89 -64.39
C THR A 111 35.65 -4.80 -65.24
N THR A 112 35.52 -6.09 -64.90
CA THR A 112 34.63 -7.04 -65.57
C THR A 112 33.43 -7.48 -64.72
N ASN A 113 33.27 -6.95 -63.50
CA ASN A 113 32.33 -7.43 -62.46
C ASN A 113 32.27 -8.97 -62.37
N THR A 114 33.44 -9.61 -62.27
CA THR A 114 33.57 -11.08 -62.26
C THR A 114 34.22 -11.53 -60.96
N ILE A 115 33.67 -12.55 -60.31
CA ILE A 115 34.08 -12.99 -58.97
C ILE A 115 34.66 -14.39 -59.05
N TYR A 116 35.84 -14.59 -58.46
CA TYR A 116 36.64 -15.81 -58.50
C TYR A 116 36.73 -16.41 -57.09
N VAL A 117 36.31 -17.67 -56.93
CA VAL A 117 36.16 -18.34 -55.64
C VAL A 117 36.87 -19.69 -55.67
N THR A 118 37.82 -19.95 -54.78
CA THR A 118 38.58 -21.21 -54.76
C THR A 118 37.79 -22.33 -54.08
N ASN A 119 37.59 -23.47 -54.75
CA ASN A 119 36.86 -24.62 -54.22
C ASN A 119 37.86 -25.67 -53.72
N ASN A 120 38.22 -25.61 -52.44
CA ASN A 120 39.26 -26.45 -51.83
C ASN A 120 38.91 -27.95 -51.80
N GLY A 121 37.63 -28.32 -52.01
CA GLY A 121 37.18 -29.71 -52.11
C GLY A 121 37.14 -30.28 -53.53
N ASP A 122 37.25 -29.45 -54.57
CA ASP A 122 37.04 -29.82 -55.98
C ASP A 122 38.24 -29.57 -56.89
N ASP A 123 39.33 -28.96 -56.39
CA ASP A 123 40.49 -28.52 -57.18
C ASP A 123 40.11 -27.60 -58.38
N THR A 124 39.14 -26.69 -58.13
CA THR A 124 38.64 -25.71 -59.12
C THR A 124 38.57 -24.30 -58.55
N VAL A 125 38.48 -23.31 -59.43
CA VAL A 125 37.93 -21.98 -59.13
C VAL A 125 36.53 -21.88 -59.75
N SER A 126 35.55 -21.47 -58.95
CA SER A 126 34.25 -21.01 -59.45
C SER A 126 34.36 -19.56 -59.93
N VAL A 127 33.88 -19.31 -61.14
CA VAL A 127 33.85 -17.98 -61.78
C VAL A 127 32.38 -17.55 -61.89
N ILE A 128 32.03 -16.46 -61.22
CA ILE A 128 30.66 -15.94 -61.10
C ILE A 128 30.56 -14.62 -61.88
N ASP A 129 29.57 -14.52 -62.77
CA ASP A 129 29.14 -13.25 -63.37
C ASP A 129 28.36 -12.44 -62.32
N GLY A 130 28.91 -11.30 -61.88
CA GLY A 130 28.30 -10.44 -60.87
C GLY A 130 27.02 -9.72 -61.32
N GLY A 131 26.71 -9.72 -62.63
CA GLY A 131 25.48 -9.17 -63.19
C GLY A 131 24.36 -10.19 -63.41
N THR A 132 24.69 -11.49 -63.59
CA THR A 132 23.68 -12.54 -63.86
C THR A 132 23.64 -13.69 -62.84
N THR A 133 24.60 -13.72 -61.91
CA THR A 133 24.89 -14.83 -60.97
C THR A 133 25.13 -16.20 -61.63
N ALA A 134 25.38 -16.24 -62.94
CA ALA A 134 25.79 -17.45 -63.63
C ALA A 134 27.19 -17.90 -63.16
N VAL A 135 27.33 -19.20 -62.87
CA VAL A 135 28.56 -19.80 -62.35
C VAL A 135 29.15 -20.77 -63.37
N THR A 136 30.46 -20.68 -63.59
CA THR A 136 31.28 -21.66 -64.31
C THR A 136 32.46 -22.10 -63.45
N THR A 137 33.24 -23.10 -63.87
CA THR A 137 34.41 -23.60 -63.11
C THR A 137 35.63 -23.80 -64.00
N VAL A 138 36.81 -23.50 -63.45
CA VAL A 138 38.12 -23.69 -64.07
C VAL A 138 38.97 -24.60 -63.18
N PRO A 139 39.46 -25.76 -63.67
CA PRO A 139 40.38 -26.63 -62.91
C PRO A 139 41.73 -25.96 -62.63
N VAL A 140 42.26 -26.16 -61.43
CA VAL A 140 43.56 -25.62 -60.97
C VAL A 140 44.42 -26.73 -60.35
N GLY A 141 45.48 -26.39 -59.61
CA GLY A 141 46.25 -27.36 -58.83
C GLY A 141 45.53 -27.79 -57.55
N SER A 142 46.09 -28.77 -56.84
CA SER A 142 45.38 -29.40 -55.73
C SER A 142 45.32 -28.57 -54.44
N SER A 143 44.14 -28.61 -53.82
CA SER A 143 43.79 -27.86 -52.61
C SER A 143 43.98 -26.33 -52.78
N PRO A 144 43.28 -25.68 -53.72
CA PRO A 144 43.37 -24.23 -53.90
C PRO A 144 42.85 -23.49 -52.66
N ILE A 145 43.50 -22.38 -52.29
CA ILE A 145 43.11 -21.53 -51.15
C ILE A 145 43.08 -20.05 -51.56
N GLY A 146 44.23 -19.38 -51.63
CA GLY A 146 44.30 -17.96 -52.02
C GLY A 146 44.00 -17.75 -53.49
N VAL A 147 43.35 -16.62 -53.78
CA VAL A 147 43.12 -16.12 -55.14
C VAL A 147 43.26 -14.60 -55.14
N ALA A 148 43.90 -14.07 -56.18
CA ALA A 148 43.93 -12.64 -56.47
C ALA A 148 43.84 -12.42 -57.98
N VAL A 149 43.40 -11.23 -58.39
CA VAL A 149 43.32 -10.81 -59.80
C VAL A 149 44.32 -9.69 -60.05
N ASN A 150 44.84 -9.63 -61.26
CA ASN A 150 45.39 -8.43 -61.88
C ASN A 150 44.37 -7.97 -62.93
N GLU A 151 43.59 -6.93 -62.64
CA GLU A 151 42.56 -6.39 -63.53
C GLU A 151 43.17 -5.79 -64.79
N THR A 152 44.29 -5.06 -64.65
CA THR A 152 45.05 -4.43 -65.73
C THR A 152 45.44 -5.42 -66.84
N THR A 153 45.72 -6.69 -66.49
CA THR A 153 46.01 -7.78 -67.44
C THR A 153 44.92 -8.83 -67.56
N ASN A 154 43.81 -8.70 -66.81
CA ASN A 154 42.79 -9.73 -66.60
C ASN A 154 43.37 -11.14 -66.34
N THR A 155 44.33 -11.24 -65.42
CA THR A 155 45.02 -12.49 -65.07
C THR A 155 44.76 -12.86 -63.62
N ILE A 156 44.39 -14.12 -63.35
CA ILE A 156 44.01 -14.59 -62.02
C ILE A 156 45.08 -15.56 -61.49
N TYR A 157 45.51 -15.34 -60.25
CA TYR A 157 46.59 -16.08 -59.58
C TYR A 157 46.02 -16.84 -58.38
N VAL A 158 46.24 -18.15 -58.32
CA VAL A 158 45.61 -19.06 -57.35
C VAL A 158 46.66 -19.91 -56.63
N ALA A 159 46.71 -19.87 -55.30
CA ALA A 159 47.65 -20.67 -54.51
C ALA A 159 47.13 -22.11 -54.32
N ASN A 160 47.88 -23.08 -54.84
CA ASN A 160 47.57 -24.52 -54.76
C ASN A 160 48.33 -25.15 -53.58
N ASN A 161 47.69 -25.20 -52.41
CA ASN A 161 48.37 -25.44 -51.13
C ASN A 161 49.08 -26.79 -51.05
N SER A 162 48.52 -27.84 -51.67
CA SER A 162 49.11 -29.19 -51.66
C SER A 162 50.25 -29.36 -52.68
N ASP A 163 50.29 -28.54 -53.73
CA ASP A 163 51.22 -28.71 -54.86
C ASP A 163 52.53 -27.89 -54.72
N GLY A 164 52.53 -26.84 -53.91
CA GLY A 164 53.64 -25.86 -53.91
C GLY A 164 53.70 -25.05 -55.21
N THR A 165 52.54 -24.76 -55.81
CA THR A 165 52.43 -23.99 -57.07
C THR A 165 51.39 -22.88 -56.99
N VAL A 166 51.51 -21.93 -57.89
CA VAL A 166 50.46 -20.95 -58.23
C VAL A 166 49.90 -21.30 -59.59
N SER A 167 48.59 -21.50 -59.70
CA SER A 167 47.90 -21.55 -60.99
C SER A 167 47.68 -20.13 -61.51
N VAL A 168 48.12 -19.87 -62.74
CA VAL A 168 47.94 -18.60 -63.45
C VAL A 168 46.91 -18.82 -64.56
N ILE A 169 45.78 -18.14 -64.47
CA ILE A 169 44.62 -18.26 -65.36
C ILE A 169 44.50 -17.00 -66.20
N ASP A 170 44.46 -17.16 -67.52
CA ASP A 170 44.04 -16.12 -68.46
C ASP A 170 42.52 -15.90 -68.34
N GLY A 171 42.10 -14.73 -67.84
CA GLY A 171 40.69 -14.41 -67.62
C GLY A 171 39.86 -14.20 -68.91
N ALA A 172 40.49 -14.15 -70.08
CA ALA A 172 39.81 -14.06 -71.38
C ALA A 172 39.71 -15.42 -72.11
N THR A 173 40.64 -16.35 -71.87
CA THR A 173 40.65 -17.67 -72.55
C THR A 173 40.43 -18.87 -71.62
N THR A 174 40.47 -18.68 -70.30
CA THR A 174 40.50 -19.72 -69.25
C THR A 174 41.66 -20.70 -69.35
N ALA A 175 42.70 -20.38 -70.12
CA ALA A 175 43.92 -21.17 -70.18
C ALA A 175 44.68 -21.09 -68.84
N VAL A 176 45.12 -22.24 -68.33
CA VAL A 176 45.81 -22.35 -67.04
C VAL A 176 47.26 -22.80 -67.25
N THR A 177 48.18 -22.13 -66.56
CA THR A 177 49.58 -22.54 -66.39
C THR A 177 49.94 -22.58 -64.91
N THR A 178 51.11 -23.12 -64.53
CA THR A 178 51.54 -23.19 -63.13
C THR A 178 52.97 -22.70 -62.93
N VAL A 179 53.19 -21.94 -61.85
CA VAL A 179 54.49 -21.43 -61.41
C VAL A 179 54.85 -22.07 -60.06
N PRO A 180 56.00 -22.76 -59.92
CA PRO A 180 56.45 -23.30 -58.64
C PRO A 180 56.81 -22.21 -57.62
N VAL A 181 56.40 -22.40 -56.37
CA VAL A 181 56.68 -21.52 -55.22
C VAL A 181 57.21 -22.32 -54.04
N GLY A 182 57.05 -21.85 -52.80
CA GLY A 182 57.42 -22.60 -51.59
C GLY A 182 56.39 -23.64 -51.17
N SER A 183 56.59 -24.25 -50.00
CA SER A 183 55.69 -25.26 -49.43
C SER A 183 54.49 -24.63 -48.74
N GLY A 184 53.31 -25.19 -49.00
CA GLY A 184 52.04 -24.73 -48.43
C GLY A 184 51.68 -23.29 -48.81
N PRO A 185 51.66 -22.93 -50.12
CA PRO A 185 51.25 -21.60 -50.54
C PRO A 185 49.80 -21.33 -50.09
N TYR A 186 49.54 -20.17 -49.48
CA TYR A 186 48.29 -19.89 -48.80
C TYR A 186 47.56 -18.68 -49.40
N GLY A 187 48.01 -17.47 -49.09
CA GLY A 187 47.47 -16.22 -49.59
C GLY A 187 48.21 -15.76 -50.86
N VAL A 188 47.53 -14.96 -51.67
CA VAL A 188 48.06 -14.35 -52.89
C VAL A 188 47.63 -12.89 -52.91
N ALA A 189 48.55 -11.99 -53.25
CA ALA A 189 48.26 -10.59 -53.57
C ALA A 189 49.03 -10.14 -54.80
N VAL A 190 48.52 -9.13 -55.48
CA VAL A 190 49.11 -8.55 -56.69
C VAL A 190 49.46 -7.08 -56.41
N ASN A 191 50.53 -6.60 -57.03
CA ASN A 191 50.77 -5.19 -57.29
C ASN A 191 50.63 -4.99 -58.81
N GLU A 192 49.51 -4.45 -59.28
CA GLU A 192 49.20 -4.25 -60.69
C GLU A 192 50.14 -3.25 -61.35
N THR A 193 50.45 -2.16 -60.65
CA THR A 193 51.34 -1.08 -61.12
C THR A 193 52.72 -1.60 -61.55
N SER A 194 53.23 -2.68 -60.93
CA SER A 194 54.49 -3.35 -61.30
C SER A 194 54.31 -4.73 -61.96
N ASN A 195 53.08 -5.26 -62.00
CA ASN A 195 52.77 -6.67 -62.32
C ASN A 195 53.61 -7.66 -61.48
N THR A 196 53.71 -7.43 -60.17
CA THR A 196 54.43 -8.31 -59.22
C THR A 196 53.43 -9.05 -58.34
N ILE A 197 53.61 -10.36 -58.15
CA ILE A 197 52.70 -11.21 -57.37
C ILE A 197 53.42 -11.73 -56.11
N TYR A 198 52.76 -11.62 -54.97
CA TYR A 198 53.26 -11.99 -53.64
C TYR A 198 52.44 -13.16 -53.10
N VAL A 199 53.13 -14.24 -52.71
CA VAL A 199 52.48 -15.51 -52.30
C VAL A 199 53.10 -16.00 -51.00
N THR A 200 52.30 -16.20 -49.97
CA THR A 200 52.76 -16.66 -48.64
C THR A 200 52.95 -18.17 -48.63
N ASN A 201 54.12 -18.64 -48.21
CA ASN A 201 54.44 -20.07 -48.11
C ASN A 201 54.38 -20.49 -46.63
N ALA A 202 53.21 -20.96 -46.19
CA ALA A 202 52.89 -21.14 -44.77
C ALA A 202 53.85 -22.10 -44.03
N ASN A 203 54.35 -23.13 -44.72
CA ASN A 203 55.26 -24.12 -44.12
C ASN A 203 56.72 -23.65 -44.07
N ASP A 204 57.11 -22.71 -44.95
CA ASP A 204 58.50 -22.27 -45.11
C ASP A 204 58.84 -21.00 -44.31
N GLY A 205 57.83 -20.22 -43.88
CA GLY A 205 58.04 -18.91 -43.26
C GLY A 205 58.55 -17.86 -44.26
N THR A 206 58.13 -17.96 -45.52
CA THR A 206 58.58 -17.07 -46.61
C THR A 206 57.42 -16.50 -47.42
N VAL A 207 57.71 -15.44 -48.17
CA VAL A 207 56.88 -14.96 -49.28
C VAL A 207 57.64 -15.19 -50.57
N SER A 208 57.02 -15.88 -51.52
CA SER A 208 57.48 -15.94 -52.92
C SER A 208 57.06 -14.66 -53.64
N ILE A 209 58.00 -14.05 -54.36
CA ILE A 209 57.81 -12.84 -55.16
C ILE A 209 57.99 -13.25 -56.63
N ILE A 210 56.93 -13.12 -57.43
CA ILE A 210 56.88 -13.54 -58.83
C ILE A 210 56.80 -12.30 -59.72
N ASP A 211 57.70 -12.19 -60.68
CA ASP A 211 57.59 -11.26 -61.81
C ASP A 211 56.52 -11.79 -62.78
N GLY A 212 55.38 -11.09 -62.89
CA GLY A 212 54.25 -11.49 -63.74
C GLY A 212 54.50 -11.35 -65.25
N ALA A 213 55.61 -10.75 -65.68
CA ALA A 213 56.02 -10.67 -67.08
C ALA A 213 57.04 -11.74 -67.48
N THR A 214 57.88 -12.22 -66.55
CA THR A 214 58.91 -13.24 -66.84
C THR A 214 58.71 -14.59 -66.14
N THR A 215 57.77 -14.69 -65.20
CA THR A 215 57.58 -15.82 -64.26
C THR A 215 58.80 -16.14 -63.39
N ALA A 216 59.77 -15.23 -63.29
CA ALA A 216 60.91 -15.38 -62.39
C ALA A 216 60.45 -15.28 -60.93
N VAL A 217 60.85 -16.27 -60.11
CA VAL A 217 60.49 -16.36 -58.69
C VAL A 217 61.70 -16.08 -57.81
N THR A 218 61.53 -15.20 -56.84
CA THR A 218 62.44 -15.03 -55.69
C THR A 218 61.67 -15.26 -54.39
N SER A 219 62.33 -15.22 -53.23
CA SER A 219 61.64 -15.28 -51.94
C SER A 219 62.32 -14.44 -50.86
N VAL A 220 61.52 -14.01 -49.89
CA VAL A 220 61.96 -13.27 -48.70
C VAL A 220 61.43 -13.96 -47.44
N MET A 221 62.22 -13.98 -46.38
CA MET A 221 61.85 -14.57 -45.09
C MET A 221 60.98 -13.59 -44.29
N VAL A 222 59.90 -14.10 -43.70
CA VAL A 222 58.96 -13.35 -42.86
C VAL A 222 58.91 -14.01 -41.47
N GLY A 223 57.74 -14.23 -40.87
CA GLY A 223 57.57 -14.97 -39.63
C GLY A 223 57.05 -16.40 -39.82
N SER A 224 56.68 -17.02 -38.71
CA SER A 224 56.10 -18.37 -38.63
C SER A 224 54.65 -18.41 -39.09
N GLY A 225 54.31 -19.34 -39.98
CA GLY A 225 52.97 -19.54 -40.51
C GLY A 225 52.38 -18.32 -41.23
N PRO A 226 52.99 -17.82 -42.32
CA PRO A 226 52.43 -16.72 -43.08
C PRO A 226 51.17 -17.15 -43.84
N TYR A 227 50.05 -16.45 -43.64
CA TYR A 227 48.76 -16.76 -44.26
C TYR A 227 48.28 -15.63 -45.18
N GLY A 228 47.54 -14.65 -44.67
CA GLY A 228 47.09 -13.50 -45.44
C GLY A 228 48.23 -12.60 -45.92
N VAL A 229 48.05 -12.02 -47.10
CA VAL A 229 48.95 -11.02 -47.68
C VAL A 229 48.14 -9.97 -48.43
N ALA A 230 48.52 -8.71 -48.28
CA ALA A 230 47.95 -7.58 -49.00
C ALA A 230 49.05 -6.59 -49.41
N VAL A 231 48.79 -5.85 -50.48
CA VAL A 231 49.69 -4.83 -51.03
C VAL A 231 49.07 -3.45 -50.77
N ASN A 232 49.93 -2.46 -50.61
CA ASN A 232 49.62 -1.05 -50.80
C ASN A 232 50.45 -0.55 -51.99
N GLU A 233 49.85 -0.42 -53.17
CA GLU A 233 50.52 -0.01 -54.40
C GLU A 233 51.01 1.43 -54.32
N THR A 234 50.19 2.32 -53.76
CA THR A 234 50.47 3.75 -53.55
C THR A 234 51.78 3.99 -52.78
N THR A 235 52.16 3.07 -51.88
CA THR A 235 53.42 3.12 -51.12
C THR A 235 54.40 1.98 -51.46
N ASN A 236 54.06 1.13 -52.43
CA ASN A 236 54.76 -0.13 -52.76
C ASN A 236 55.18 -0.93 -51.52
N THR A 237 54.27 -1.10 -50.57
CA THR A 237 54.52 -1.79 -49.28
C THR A 237 53.60 -3.00 -49.15
N ILE A 238 54.16 -4.14 -48.75
CA ILE A 238 53.43 -5.42 -48.64
C ILE A 238 53.29 -5.81 -47.16
N TYR A 239 52.09 -6.22 -46.78
CA TYR A 239 51.71 -6.60 -45.42
C TYR A 239 51.35 -8.08 -45.39
N VAL A 240 51.92 -8.83 -44.44
CA VAL A 240 51.78 -10.30 -44.35
C VAL A 240 51.53 -10.70 -42.91
N THR A 241 50.45 -11.44 -42.63
CA THR A 241 50.17 -11.96 -41.29
C THR A 241 51.10 -13.13 -40.97
N ASN A 242 51.71 -13.15 -39.78
CA ASN A 242 52.52 -14.27 -39.29
C ASN A 242 51.76 -14.95 -38.13
N PHE A 243 50.97 -15.99 -38.43
CA PHE A 243 50.05 -16.61 -37.48
C PHE A 243 50.74 -17.14 -36.22
N GLY A 244 51.94 -17.71 -36.36
CA GLY A 244 52.69 -18.29 -35.25
C GLY A 244 53.37 -17.27 -34.33
N ASP A 245 53.53 -16.03 -34.79
CA ASP A 245 54.34 -14.99 -34.12
C ASP A 245 53.51 -13.82 -33.57
N ASN A 246 52.20 -13.78 -33.85
CA ASN A 246 51.31 -12.65 -33.51
C ASN A 246 51.81 -11.28 -34.05
N THR A 247 52.34 -11.29 -35.27
CA THR A 247 52.87 -10.09 -35.94
C THR A 247 52.39 -9.98 -37.38
N VAL A 248 52.50 -8.77 -37.94
CA VAL A 248 52.46 -8.51 -39.37
C VAL A 248 53.88 -8.16 -39.84
N SER A 249 54.38 -8.90 -40.82
CA SER A 249 55.58 -8.52 -41.57
C SER A 249 55.23 -7.41 -42.55
N VAL A 250 56.00 -6.33 -42.54
CA VAL A 250 55.91 -5.19 -43.43
C VAL A 250 57.15 -5.18 -44.31
N ILE A 251 56.96 -5.42 -45.61
CA ILE A 251 58.01 -5.57 -46.63
C ILE A 251 58.02 -4.33 -47.52
N ASP A 252 59.19 -3.70 -47.66
CA ASP A 252 59.45 -2.67 -48.67
C ASP A 252 59.56 -3.33 -50.05
N GLY A 253 58.61 -3.06 -50.96
CA GLY A 253 58.58 -3.65 -52.30
C GLY A 253 59.68 -3.15 -53.26
N ALA A 254 60.47 -2.14 -52.87
CA ALA A 254 61.61 -1.65 -53.64
C ALA A 254 62.97 -2.17 -53.11
N THR A 255 63.07 -2.52 -51.82
CA THR A 255 64.34 -2.98 -51.20
C THR A 255 64.31 -4.39 -50.61
N THR A 256 63.13 -5.02 -50.56
CA THR A 256 62.81 -6.28 -49.85
C THR A 256 63.19 -6.31 -48.36
N ALA A 257 63.43 -5.13 -47.75
CA ALA A 257 63.64 -5.02 -46.32
C ALA A 257 62.35 -5.33 -45.55
N VAL A 258 62.47 -6.17 -44.51
CA VAL A 258 61.34 -6.62 -43.69
C VAL A 258 61.42 -6.00 -42.29
N THR A 259 60.29 -5.51 -41.79
CA THR A 259 60.07 -5.11 -40.39
C THR A 259 58.81 -5.78 -39.85
N THR A 260 58.60 -5.79 -38.53
CA THR A 260 57.42 -6.45 -37.93
C THR A 260 56.64 -5.51 -37.00
N VAL A 261 55.32 -5.58 -37.08
CA VAL A 261 54.37 -4.88 -36.20
C VAL A 261 53.62 -5.92 -35.36
N PRO A 262 53.58 -5.82 -34.02
CA PRO A 262 52.80 -6.72 -33.18
C PRO A 262 51.30 -6.45 -33.33
N VAL A 263 50.50 -7.52 -33.38
CA VAL A 263 49.04 -7.48 -33.49
C VAL A 263 48.42 -8.40 -32.42
N GLY A 264 47.13 -8.74 -32.55
CA GLY A 264 46.47 -9.69 -31.65
C GLY A 264 46.90 -11.15 -31.91
N SER A 265 46.29 -12.06 -31.15
CA SER A 265 46.58 -13.49 -31.19
C SER A 265 46.05 -14.15 -32.46
N SER A 266 46.89 -14.97 -33.10
CA SER A 266 46.55 -15.77 -34.28
C SER A 266 46.08 -14.91 -35.47
N PRO A 267 46.90 -13.96 -35.96
CA PRO A 267 46.55 -13.10 -37.09
C PRO A 267 46.39 -13.94 -38.37
N TYR A 268 45.30 -13.74 -39.11
CA TYR A 268 44.89 -14.63 -40.19
C TYR A 268 44.92 -13.95 -41.56
N GLU A 269 44.00 -13.03 -41.84
CA GLU A 269 43.95 -12.24 -43.07
C GLU A 269 44.34 -10.78 -42.83
N VAL A 270 44.67 -10.10 -43.92
CA VAL A 270 44.98 -8.67 -43.92
C VAL A 270 44.37 -8.00 -45.15
N ALA A 271 43.73 -6.84 -44.93
CA ALA A 271 43.29 -5.92 -45.98
C ALA A 271 43.95 -4.56 -45.79
N VAL A 272 44.12 -3.82 -46.89
CA VAL A 272 44.70 -2.48 -46.91
C VAL A 272 43.68 -1.53 -47.53
N ASN A 273 43.55 -0.34 -46.95
CA ASN A 273 42.93 0.82 -47.56
C ASN A 273 44.04 1.79 -47.95
N GLU A 274 44.34 1.90 -49.23
CA GLU A 274 45.39 2.75 -49.80
C GLU A 274 45.11 4.23 -49.64
N THR A 275 43.87 4.64 -49.90
CA THR A 275 43.37 6.02 -49.80
C THR A 275 43.67 6.67 -48.44
N THR A 276 43.64 5.87 -47.36
CA THR A 276 43.98 6.31 -46.00
C THR A 276 45.34 5.80 -45.50
N ASN A 277 45.98 4.87 -46.22
CA ASN A 277 47.12 4.06 -45.76
C ASN A 277 46.85 3.38 -44.40
N THR A 278 45.68 2.74 -44.26
CA THR A 278 45.27 2.00 -43.06
C THR A 278 45.21 0.50 -43.36
N ILE A 279 45.68 -0.33 -42.43
CA ILE A 279 45.76 -1.79 -42.59
C ILE A 279 44.92 -2.48 -41.52
N TYR A 280 44.10 -3.46 -41.93
CA TYR A 280 43.13 -4.16 -41.11
C TYR A 280 43.46 -5.65 -41.06
N VAL A 281 43.63 -6.23 -39.86
CA VAL A 281 44.17 -7.58 -39.66
C VAL A 281 43.27 -8.38 -38.71
N THR A 282 42.82 -9.57 -39.12
CA THR A 282 41.92 -10.41 -38.30
C THR A 282 42.69 -11.24 -37.27
N ASN A 283 42.42 -11.05 -35.99
CA ASN A 283 43.06 -11.78 -34.89
C ASN A 283 42.13 -12.91 -34.42
N ASN A 284 42.28 -14.10 -35.01
CA ASN A 284 41.28 -15.16 -34.92
C ASN A 284 41.00 -15.63 -33.48
N SER A 285 42.02 -15.65 -32.61
CA SER A 285 41.88 -16.12 -31.23
C SER A 285 41.42 -15.03 -30.24
N ASP A 286 41.49 -13.75 -30.61
CA ASP A 286 41.12 -12.63 -29.74
C ASP A 286 39.69 -12.11 -29.97
N GLY A 287 39.07 -12.41 -31.11
CA GLY A 287 37.79 -11.79 -31.50
C GLY A 287 37.93 -10.32 -31.87
N THR A 288 39.07 -9.92 -32.44
CA THR A 288 39.37 -8.52 -32.79
C THR A 288 39.92 -8.36 -34.20
N VAL A 289 39.78 -7.16 -34.75
CA VAL A 289 40.58 -6.67 -35.88
C VAL A 289 41.58 -5.65 -35.36
N SER A 290 42.86 -5.87 -35.62
CA SER A 290 43.90 -4.86 -35.42
C SER A 290 43.87 -3.86 -36.56
N VAL A 291 43.85 -2.57 -36.21
CA VAL A 291 43.90 -1.45 -37.15
C VAL A 291 45.26 -0.78 -37.02
N ILE A 292 46.05 -0.79 -38.10
CA ILE A 292 47.42 -0.29 -38.13
C ILE A 292 47.48 0.97 -39.01
N ASP A 293 48.02 2.05 -38.46
CA ASP A 293 48.41 3.23 -39.21
C ASP A 293 49.64 2.91 -40.07
N GLY A 294 49.51 2.96 -41.39
CA GLY A 294 50.57 2.60 -42.32
C GLY A 294 51.78 3.55 -42.33
N ALA A 295 51.66 4.76 -41.78
CA ALA A 295 52.74 5.74 -41.67
C ALA A 295 53.45 5.70 -40.31
N THR A 296 52.70 5.60 -39.19
CA THR A 296 53.28 5.59 -37.84
C THR A 296 53.50 4.20 -37.26
N LYS A 297 52.88 3.16 -37.85
CA LYS A 297 52.77 1.79 -37.33
C LYS A 297 52.15 1.69 -35.93
N ALA A 298 51.39 2.71 -35.51
CA ALA A 298 50.54 2.63 -34.32
C ALA A 298 49.41 1.63 -34.55
N VAL A 299 49.05 0.87 -33.52
CA VAL A 299 48.04 -0.20 -33.57
C VAL A 299 46.92 0.10 -32.59
N THR A 300 45.68 0.00 -33.05
CA THR A 300 44.47 -0.09 -32.22
C THR A 300 43.72 -1.38 -32.53
N SER A 301 42.62 -1.66 -31.83
CA SER A 301 41.83 -2.89 -32.01
C SER A 301 40.34 -2.62 -31.92
N VAL A 302 39.58 -3.13 -32.90
CA VAL A 302 38.11 -3.18 -32.86
C VAL A 302 37.68 -4.58 -32.48
N THR A 303 36.84 -4.74 -31.46
CA THR A 303 36.21 -6.03 -31.13
C THR A 303 35.13 -6.35 -32.17
N VAL A 304 35.14 -7.58 -32.67
CA VAL A 304 34.21 -8.11 -33.69
C VAL A 304 33.55 -9.38 -33.15
N GLY A 305 33.07 -10.27 -34.02
CA GLY A 305 32.54 -11.57 -33.63
C GLY A 305 33.61 -12.60 -33.27
N SER A 306 33.16 -13.82 -32.99
CA SER A 306 33.99 -14.96 -32.63
C SER A 306 34.71 -15.54 -33.85
N GLY A 307 36.02 -15.76 -33.73
CA GLY A 307 36.85 -16.33 -34.79
C GLY A 307 36.88 -15.49 -36.07
N PRO A 308 37.23 -14.19 -36.04
CA PRO A 308 37.37 -13.40 -37.25
C PRO A 308 38.43 -14.03 -38.15
N TYR A 309 38.13 -14.11 -39.44
CA TYR A 309 38.93 -14.86 -40.41
C TYR A 309 39.18 -14.01 -41.66
N GLY A 310 38.21 -13.89 -42.56
CA GLY A 310 38.32 -13.04 -43.75
C GLY A 310 38.13 -11.56 -43.43
N VAL A 311 38.83 -10.69 -44.16
CA VAL A 311 38.61 -9.24 -44.13
C VAL A 311 38.79 -8.63 -45.52
N ALA A 312 37.90 -7.69 -45.86
CA ALA A 312 38.06 -6.80 -47.00
C ALA A 312 37.64 -5.38 -46.62
N VAL A 313 38.09 -4.39 -47.39
CA VAL A 313 37.66 -2.99 -47.26
C VAL A 313 37.03 -2.53 -48.57
N ASN A 314 36.10 -1.59 -48.45
CA ASN A 314 35.61 -0.74 -49.52
C ASN A 314 36.22 0.65 -49.28
N GLU A 315 37.25 1.06 -50.02
CA GLU A 315 37.92 2.34 -49.88
C GLU A 315 37.00 3.53 -50.17
N THR A 316 36.18 3.41 -51.22
CA THR A 316 35.23 4.42 -51.70
C THR A 316 34.25 4.89 -50.61
N THR A 317 33.79 3.97 -49.74
CA THR A 317 32.96 4.25 -48.57
C THR A 317 33.74 4.27 -47.25
N ASN A 318 34.98 3.79 -47.26
CA ASN A 318 35.83 3.54 -46.09
C ASN A 318 35.16 2.61 -45.05
N THR A 319 34.56 1.52 -45.53
CA THR A 319 33.84 0.50 -44.74
C THR A 319 34.58 -0.83 -44.80
N ILE A 320 34.74 -1.53 -43.67
CA ILE A 320 35.49 -2.78 -43.57
C ILE A 320 34.54 -3.92 -43.21
N TYR A 321 34.67 -5.06 -43.90
CA TYR A 321 33.80 -6.23 -43.77
C TYR A 321 34.62 -7.43 -43.27
N VAL A 322 34.19 -8.05 -42.18
CA VAL A 322 34.96 -9.06 -41.44
C VAL A 322 34.13 -10.33 -41.25
N GLY A 323 34.57 -11.45 -41.81
CA GLY A 323 33.90 -12.75 -41.66
C GLY A 323 34.23 -13.40 -40.32
N ASN A 324 33.21 -13.58 -39.47
CA ASN A 324 33.33 -14.21 -38.16
C ASN A 324 33.01 -15.71 -38.29
N SER A 325 34.06 -16.53 -38.39
CA SER A 325 33.95 -17.93 -38.80
C SER A 325 33.24 -18.82 -37.78
N VAL A 326 33.13 -18.40 -36.51
CA VAL A 326 32.41 -19.16 -35.46
C VAL A 326 30.97 -18.67 -35.29
N ASP A 327 30.69 -17.38 -35.53
CA ASP A 327 29.35 -16.81 -35.35
C ASP A 327 28.43 -16.98 -36.58
N GLY A 328 28.99 -17.19 -37.78
CA GLY A 328 28.21 -17.21 -39.02
C GLY A 328 27.75 -15.80 -39.45
N THR A 329 28.55 -14.77 -39.15
CA THR A 329 28.22 -13.36 -39.41
C THR A 329 29.34 -12.62 -40.13
N VAL A 330 29.00 -11.47 -40.70
CA VAL A 330 29.94 -10.45 -41.17
C VAL A 330 29.79 -9.21 -40.30
N SER A 331 30.84 -8.86 -39.55
CA SER A 331 30.89 -7.56 -38.87
C SER A 331 31.20 -6.47 -39.89
N VAL A 332 30.36 -5.43 -39.91
CA VAL A 332 30.59 -4.20 -40.69
C VAL A 332 31.22 -3.17 -39.76
N ILE A 333 32.43 -2.73 -40.06
CA ILE A 333 33.16 -1.71 -39.30
C ILE A 333 33.17 -0.41 -40.10
N GLY A 334 32.86 0.70 -39.45
CA GLY A 334 32.97 2.04 -40.03
C GLY A 334 33.23 3.11 -38.96
N PRO A 335 33.28 4.40 -39.36
CA PRO A 335 33.36 5.51 -38.42
C PRO A 335 32.15 5.50 -37.47
N ALA A 336 32.43 5.50 -36.16
CA ALA A 336 31.40 5.47 -35.14
C ALA A 336 30.58 6.77 -35.10
N THR A 337 29.30 6.66 -34.80
CA THR A 337 28.34 7.78 -34.65
C THR A 337 27.94 7.97 -33.18
N ALA A 338 27.15 9.01 -32.88
CA ALA A 338 26.40 9.02 -31.63
C ALA A 338 25.34 7.87 -31.62
N PRO A 339 24.85 7.44 -30.45
CA PRO A 339 23.86 6.36 -30.35
C PRO A 339 22.48 6.73 -30.88
N ASP A 340 21.65 5.72 -31.15
CA ASP A 340 20.20 5.91 -31.31
C ASP A 340 19.55 6.44 -30.02
N ALA A 341 18.34 7.00 -30.13
CA ALA A 341 17.56 7.38 -28.96
C ALA A 341 17.05 6.15 -28.18
N PRO A 342 17.14 6.13 -26.83
CA PRO A 342 16.50 5.10 -26.00
C PRO A 342 14.98 5.03 -26.18
N THR A 343 14.38 3.86 -25.94
CA THR A 343 12.93 3.62 -26.13
C THR A 343 12.21 3.24 -24.83
N ASP A 344 10.88 3.06 -24.91
CA ASP A 344 10.02 2.50 -23.84
C ASP A 344 10.07 3.24 -22.50
N VAL A 345 10.32 4.55 -22.56
CA VAL A 345 10.50 5.41 -21.39
C VAL A 345 9.21 5.48 -20.57
N SER A 346 9.32 5.00 -19.34
CA SER A 346 8.24 4.80 -18.38
C SER A 346 8.71 5.27 -17.00
N ALA A 347 7.80 5.64 -16.11
CA ALA A 347 8.17 6.19 -14.80
C ALA A 347 7.20 5.78 -13.70
N THR A 348 7.74 5.53 -12.50
CA THR A 348 6.99 5.29 -11.27
C THR A 348 7.13 6.50 -10.33
N PRO A 349 6.04 7.12 -9.84
CA PRO A 349 6.11 8.27 -8.95
C PRO A 349 6.60 7.91 -7.54
N GLY A 350 7.11 8.92 -6.83
CA GLY A 350 7.45 8.87 -5.41
C GLY A 350 7.41 10.27 -4.78
N ASN A 351 7.84 10.38 -3.52
CA ASN A 351 7.89 11.67 -2.81
C ASN A 351 9.04 12.55 -3.35
N GLY A 352 8.73 13.60 -4.10
CA GLY A 352 9.69 14.54 -4.66
C GLY A 352 10.63 13.95 -5.72
N GLN A 353 10.32 12.75 -6.21
CA GLN A 353 11.15 11.97 -7.13
C GLN A 353 10.32 11.06 -8.03
N ALA A 354 10.93 10.57 -9.10
CA ALA A 354 10.41 9.49 -9.94
C ALA A 354 11.50 8.48 -10.27
N THR A 355 11.16 7.20 -10.34
CA THR A 355 12.04 6.14 -10.84
C THR A 355 11.69 5.88 -12.30
N VAL A 356 12.65 6.13 -13.20
CA VAL A 356 12.45 6.08 -14.66
C VAL A 356 13.11 4.82 -15.23
N THR A 357 12.32 4.06 -15.99
CA THR A 357 12.69 2.82 -16.69
C THR A 357 12.65 3.05 -18.20
N PHE A 358 13.56 2.41 -18.95
CA PHE A 358 13.70 2.57 -20.40
C PHE A 358 14.46 1.38 -21.01
N SER A 359 14.24 1.13 -22.30
CA SER A 359 15.06 0.22 -23.10
C SER A 359 16.32 0.93 -23.60
N PRO A 360 17.49 0.26 -23.66
CA PRO A 360 18.69 0.78 -24.32
C PRO A 360 18.46 1.18 -25.79
N SER A 361 19.36 2.01 -26.33
CA SER A 361 19.40 2.36 -27.75
C SER A 361 19.52 1.12 -28.63
N ALA A 362 18.81 1.09 -29.78
CA ALA A 362 18.81 -0.06 -30.69
C ALA A 362 20.17 -0.27 -31.38
N ARG A 363 20.86 0.83 -31.73
CA ARG A 363 22.30 0.85 -32.07
C ARG A 363 23.03 1.81 -31.13
N ASP A 364 24.22 1.43 -30.69
CA ASP A 364 25.12 2.29 -29.92
C ASP A 364 25.95 3.25 -30.80
N GLY A 365 25.86 3.10 -32.13
CA GLY A 365 26.65 3.85 -33.11
C GLY A 365 28.04 3.28 -33.38
N GLY A 366 28.34 2.05 -32.96
CA GLY A 366 29.68 1.46 -33.07
C GLY A 366 30.65 1.97 -32.00
N SER A 367 30.13 2.57 -30.92
CA SER A 367 30.91 2.95 -29.75
C SER A 367 30.05 2.79 -28.50
N ALA A 368 30.55 2.02 -27.54
CA ALA A 368 29.80 1.62 -26.35
C ALA A 368 29.26 2.83 -25.57
N ILE A 369 27.97 2.75 -25.19
CA ILE A 369 27.29 3.77 -24.39
C ILE A 369 27.92 3.83 -23.00
N THR A 370 28.34 5.03 -22.58
CA THR A 370 28.99 5.30 -21.30
C THR A 370 28.04 5.90 -20.27
N GLU A 371 27.02 6.64 -20.72
CA GLU A 371 26.06 7.34 -19.85
C GLU A 371 24.68 7.46 -20.51
N TYR A 372 23.62 7.38 -19.71
CA TYR A 372 22.27 7.84 -20.06
C TYR A 372 21.91 9.07 -19.22
N THR A 373 21.33 10.10 -19.83
CA THR A 373 20.78 11.27 -19.12
C THR A 373 19.26 11.29 -19.21
N VAL A 374 18.58 11.28 -18.06
CA VAL A 374 17.12 11.46 -17.97
C VAL A 374 16.80 12.93 -17.74
N THR A 375 15.85 13.48 -18.49
CA THR A 375 15.35 14.86 -18.33
C THR A 375 13.85 14.85 -17.98
N ALA A 376 13.47 15.50 -16.87
CA ALA A 376 12.08 15.67 -16.46
C ALA A 376 11.46 16.95 -17.07
N SER A 377 10.22 16.87 -17.53
CA SER A 377 9.46 17.99 -18.11
C SER A 377 8.08 18.12 -17.46
N ASN A 378 7.70 19.35 -17.09
CA ASN A 378 6.40 19.68 -16.51
C ASN A 378 5.71 20.70 -17.43
N THR A 379 4.69 20.26 -18.17
CA THR A 379 4.05 21.08 -19.22
C THR A 379 3.13 22.15 -18.65
N ALA A 380 2.54 21.93 -17.47
CA ALA A 380 1.67 22.89 -16.80
C ALA A 380 2.47 24.02 -16.13
N THR A 381 3.63 23.69 -15.54
CA THR A 381 4.54 24.64 -14.88
C THR A 381 5.98 24.41 -15.36
N PRO A 382 6.39 24.93 -16.54
CA PRO A 382 7.71 24.69 -17.11
C PRO A 382 8.89 25.07 -16.20
N ALA A 383 8.72 26.07 -15.33
CA ALA A 383 9.73 26.47 -14.32
C ALA A 383 9.96 25.44 -13.19
N ARG A 384 9.17 24.36 -13.14
CA ARG A 384 9.33 23.20 -12.25
C ARG A 384 9.80 21.93 -12.98
N GLY A 385 10.03 22.00 -14.29
CA GLY A 385 10.71 20.96 -15.07
C GLY A 385 12.20 21.27 -15.23
N GLY A 386 12.88 20.53 -16.11
CA GLY A 386 14.30 20.73 -16.45
C GLY A 386 15.29 20.05 -15.50
N GLN A 387 14.84 19.17 -14.61
CA GLN A 387 15.71 18.37 -13.76
C GLN A 387 16.36 17.28 -14.61
N THR A 388 17.69 17.21 -14.57
CA THR A 388 18.48 16.17 -15.25
C THR A 388 19.19 15.28 -14.25
N VAL A 389 19.24 13.96 -14.51
CA VAL A 389 20.04 13.00 -13.75
C VAL A 389 20.67 12.00 -14.72
N SER A 390 21.97 11.76 -14.56
CA SER A 390 22.73 10.79 -15.34
C SER A 390 22.92 9.45 -14.61
N GLY A 391 23.09 8.37 -15.36
CA GLY A 391 23.42 7.04 -14.85
C GLY A 391 23.87 6.07 -15.96
N THR A 392 24.54 4.98 -15.60
CA THR A 392 25.13 4.03 -16.58
C THR A 392 24.16 2.98 -17.12
N GLY A 393 22.87 3.04 -16.76
CA GLY A 393 21.86 2.07 -17.15
C GLY A 393 20.51 2.32 -16.49
N SER A 394 19.51 1.48 -16.81
CA SER A 394 18.15 1.59 -16.27
C SER A 394 17.96 0.73 -15.00
N PRO A 395 17.17 1.16 -13.99
CA PRO A 395 16.44 2.43 -13.88
C PRO A 395 17.29 3.59 -13.32
N ILE A 396 16.85 4.83 -13.58
CA ILE A 396 17.45 6.05 -13.04
C ILE A 396 16.42 6.80 -12.18
N VAL A 397 16.83 7.31 -11.02
CA VAL A 397 15.95 8.06 -10.10
C VAL A 397 16.16 9.56 -10.26
N VAL A 398 15.12 10.28 -10.69
CA VAL A 398 15.13 11.74 -10.81
C VAL A 398 14.55 12.36 -9.55
N THR A 399 15.33 13.17 -8.83
CA THR A 399 14.94 13.82 -7.56
C THR A 399 14.76 15.33 -7.69
N GLY A 400 14.07 15.96 -6.74
CA GLY A 400 13.88 17.42 -6.69
C GLY A 400 12.66 17.90 -7.48
N LEU A 401 11.72 17.00 -7.74
CA LEU A 401 10.46 17.24 -8.44
C LEU A 401 9.36 17.69 -7.47
N THR A 402 8.27 18.26 -7.97
CA THR A 402 7.17 18.77 -7.13
C THR A 402 6.03 17.75 -7.00
N ASN A 403 5.67 17.39 -5.77
CA ASN A 403 4.53 16.52 -5.45
C ASN A 403 3.20 17.08 -5.97
N GLY A 404 2.32 16.22 -6.50
CA GLY A 404 1.04 16.59 -7.09
C GLY A 404 1.10 17.23 -8.49
N ASP A 405 2.26 17.74 -8.92
CA ASP A 405 2.47 18.15 -10.31
C ASP A 405 2.65 16.92 -11.22
N SER A 406 2.34 17.08 -12.50
CA SER A 406 2.53 16.03 -13.52
C SER A 406 3.77 16.25 -14.37
N TYR A 407 4.52 15.17 -14.57
CA TYR A 407 5.80 15.13 -15.27
C TYR A 407 5.82 14.07 -16.37
N THR A 408 6.46 14.40 -17.49
CA THR A 408 6.95 13.44 -18.49
C THR A 408 8.47 13.38 -18.44
N PHE A 409 9.05 12.28 -18.91
CA PHE A 409 10.50 12.04 -18.90
C PHE A 409 10.99 11.69 -20.29
N THR A 410 12.15 12.22 -20.68
CA THR A 410 12.90 11.80 -21.87
C THR A 410 14.28 11.32 -21.45
N VAL A 411 14.90 10.47 -22.28
CA VAL A 411 16.24 9.92 -22.04
C VAL A 411 17.11 10.14 -23.28
N THR A 412 18.38 10.48 -23.10
CA THR A 412 19.44 10.40 -24.12
C THR A 412 20.49 9.40 -23.71
N ALA A 413 21.19 8.81 -24.67
CA ALA A 413 22.37 7.97 -24.47
C ALA A 413 23.62 8.70 -24.99
N THR A 414 24.77 8.51 -24.36
CA THR A 414 26.06 9.13 -24.74
C THR A 414 27.13 8.05 -24.88
N ASN A 415 27.90 8.10 -25.97
CA ASN A 415 29.10 7.29 -26.17
C ASN A 415 30.34 8.19 -26.35
N ALA A 416 31.47 7.65 -26.83
CA ALA A 416 32.70 8.42 -27.03
C ALA A 416 32.64 9.44 -28.19
N VAL A 417 31.65 9.33 -29.09
CA VAL A 417 31.45 10.23 -30.24
C VAL A 417 30.48 11.37 -29.90
N GLY A 418 29.40 11.08 -29.14
CA GLY A 418 28.46 12.10 -28.71
C GLY A 418 27.18 11.56 -28.06
N THR A 419 26.20 12.45 -27.90
CA THR A 419 24.90 12.17 -27.30
C THR A 419 23.82 11.99 -28.37
N SER A 420 22.94 11.01 -28.16
CA SER A 420 21.80 10.69 -29.02
C SER A 420 20.78 11.83 -29.13
N ALA A 421 19.85 11.71 -30.07
CA ALA A 421 18.57 12.39 -29.96
C ALA A 421 17.84 11.96 -28.67
N ALA A 422 16.98 12.82 -28.13
CA ALA A 422 16.14 12.46 -26.99
C ALA A 422 15.07 11.46 -27.41
N SER A 423 14.75 10.52 -26.51
CA SER A 423 13.65 9.58 -26.65
C SER A 423 12.30 10.27 -26.89
N ALA A 424 11.31 9.49 -27.33
CA ALA A 424 9.92 9.87 -27.09
C ALA A 424 9.71 10.13 -25.58
N ALA A 425 8.86 11.11 -25.25
CA ALA A 425 8.53 11.42 -23.87
C ALA A 425 7.62 10.33 -23.28
N SER A 426 7.84 9.97 -22.01
CA SER A 426 6.98 9.05 -21.27
C SER A 426 5.53 9.53 -21.25
N THR A 427 4.61 8.62 -20.91
CA THR A 427 3.28 9.03 -20.43
C THR A 427 3.42 9.99 -19.24
N PRO A 428 2.54 11.00 -19.09
CA PRO A 428 2.58 11.89 -17.93
C PRO A 428 2.18 11.14 -16.67
N ILE A 429 3.03 11.19 -15.64
CA ILE A 429 2.72 10.69 -14.30
C ILE A 429 2.49 11.87 -13.36
N ALA A 430 1.55 11.76 -12.42
CA ALA A 430 1.43 12.68 -11.30
C ALA A 430 2.31 12.19 -10.15
N LEU A 431 3.08 13.08 -9.52
CA LEU A 431 3.91 12.70 -8.38
C LEU A 431 3.12 12.61 -7.09
N ALA A 432 3.62 11.78 -6.16
CA ALA A 432 2.86 11.36 -5.00
C ALA A 432 2.35 12.54 -4.16
N THR A 433 1.12 12.42 -3.67
CA THR A 433 0.49 13.35 -2.72
C THR A 433 0.42 12.72 -1.34
N THR A 434 -0.11 13.45 -0.36
CA THR A 434 -0.62 12.82 0.88
C THR A 434 -1.76 11.83 0.55
N PRO A 435 -2.05 10.85 1.42
CA PRO A 435 -3.17 9.93 1.22
C PRO A 435 -4.53 10.64 1.29
N GLY A 436 -5.58 9.94 0.86
CA GLY A 436 -6.96 10.31 1.20
C GLY A 436 -7.23 10.19 2.71
N ALA A 437 -8.37 10.72 3.17
CA ALA A 437 -8.82 10.54 4.54
C ALA A 437 -9.37 9.11 4.76
N PRO A 438 -9.04 8.44 5.88
CA PRO A 438 -9.70 7.18 6.30
C PRO A 438 -11.21 7.33 6.44
N THR A 439 -11.95 6.22 6.29
CA THR A 439 -13.43 6.19 6.39
C THR A 439 -13.90 5.22 7.48
N ASP A 440 -15.23 5.20 7.71
CA ASP A 440 -15.92 4.17 8.51
C ASP A 440 -15.40 4.01 9.95
N VAL A 441 -15.08 5.15 10.58
CA VAL A 441 -14.52 5.20 11.94
C VAL A 441 -15.55 4.75 12.97
N SER A 442 -15.34 3.56 13.51
CA SER A 442 -16.15 2.92 14.54
C SER A 442 -15.33 2.74 15.81
N VAL A 443 -15.97 2.84 16.98
CA VAL A 443 -15.26 2.94 18.26
C VAL A 443 -15.91 2.06 19.32
N THR A 444 -15.11 1.19 19.93
CA THR A 444 -15.48 0.43 21.13
C THR A 444 -14.86 1.09 22.35
N ALA A 445 -15.69 1.62 23.26
CA ALA A 445 -15.23 2.22 24.50
C ALA A 445 -14.72 1.16 25.49
N GLY A 446 -13.83 1.58 26.40
CA GLY A 446 -13.37 0.78 27.53
C GLY A 446 -12.80 1.67 28.64
N SER A 447 -12.31 1.08 29.73
CA SER A 447 -11.85 1.87 30.87
C SER A 447 -10.62 2.70 30.57
N ARG A 448 -10.82 4.03 30.52
CA ARG A 448 -9.82 5.07 30.23
C ARG A 448 -9.14 4.89 28.86
N GLN A 449 -9.78 4.17 27.95
CA GLN A 449 -9.28 3.86 26.61
C GLN A 449 -10.42 3.63 25.61
N ALA A 450 -10.12 3.71 24.32
CA ALA A 450 -11.06 3.35 23.27
C ALA A 450 -10.32 2.62 22.14
N THR A 451 -10.92 1.56 21.62
CA THR A 451 -10.44 0.83 20.44
C THR A 451 -11.14 1.41 19.22
N VAL A 452 -10.37 2.02 18.33
CA VAL A 452 -10.87 2.70 17.12
C VAL A 452 -10.55 1.86 15.89
N ALA A 453 -11.59 1.35 15.23
CA ALA A 453 -11.53 0.71 13.94
C ALA A 453 -11.91 1.70 12.83
N PHE A 454 -11.38 1.50 11.63
CA PHE A 454 -11.55 2.35 10.47
C PHE A 454 -11.15 1.60 9.19
N THR A 455 -11.65 2.06 8.04
CA THR A 455 -11.24 1.63 6.71
C THR A 455 -10.06 2.49 6.21
N PRO A 456 -8.99 1.89 5.63
CA PRO A 456 -7.95 2.63 4.92
C PRO A 456 -8.52 3.53 3.80
N PRO A 457 -7.87 4.67 3.50
CA PRO A 457 -8.35 5.54 2.42
C PRO A 457 -8.27 4.87 1.05
N ALA A 458 -9.26 5.11 0.20
CA ALA A 458 -9.34 4.54 -1.17
C ALA A 458 -8.22 4.99 -2.14
N SER A 459 -7.36 5.92 -1.71
CA SER A 459 -6.12 6.28 -2.40
C SER A 459 -5.02 6.54 -1.37
N ASP A 460 -3.86 5.93 -1.58
CA ASP A 460 -2.64 6.19 -0.81
C ASP A 460 -1.90 7.46 -1.27
N GLY A 461 -2.39 8.13 -2.31
CA GLY A 461 -1.74 9.29 -2.93
C GLY A 461 -0.58 8.92 -3.86
N GLY A 462 -0.42 7.65 -4.26
CA GLY A 462 0.71 7.19 -5.08
C GLY A 462 1.99 6.96 -4.28
N SER A 463 1.89 6.79 -2.95
CA SER A 463 3.00 6.39 -2.09
C SER A 463 2.47 5.64 -0.87
N THR A 464 3.09 4.49 -0.57
CA THR A 464 2.62 3.55 0.44
C THR A 464 2.41 4.19 1.82
N ILE A 465 1.24 3.94 2.40
CA ILE A 465 0.89 4.38 3.76
C ILE A 465 1.82 3.69 4.77
N THR A 466 2.51 4.48 5.58
CA THR A 466 3.47 4.03 6.61
C THR A 466 2.82 3.90 7.99
N GLY A 467 1.68 4.55 8.21
CA GLY A 467 0.87 4.39 9.41
C GLY A 467 -0.32 5.34 9.48
N TYR A 468 -1.07 5.21 10.57
CA TYR A 468 -2.25 6.00 10.89
C TYR A 468 -2.08 6.64 12.27
N THR A 469 -2.72 7.79 12.49
CA THR A 469 -2.84 8.41 13.82
C THR A 469 -4.29 8.75 14.10
N VAL A 470 -4.77 8.25 15.23
CA VAL A 470 -6.08 8.53 15.81
C VAL A 470 -5.96 9.68 16.80
N THR A 471 -6.89 10.62 16.77
CA THR A 471 -7.01 11.74 17.73
C THR A 471 -8.38 11.71 18.38
N ALA A 472 -8.40 11.75 19.72
CA ALA A 472 -9.61 11.86 20.53
C ALA A 472 -9.95 13.34 20.83
N THR A 473 -11.21 13.71 20.66
CA THR A 473 -11.76 15.02 21.01
C THR A 473 -12.84 14.83 22.06
N ASP A 474 -12.57 15.34 23.26
CA ASP A 474 -13.54 15.36 24.35
C ASP A 474 -14.64 16.40 24.06
N THR A 475 -15.89 15.98 24.16
CA THR A 475 -17.09 16.78 23.89
C THR A 475 -17.84 17.18 25.15
N THR A 476 -17.51 16.57 26.30
CA THR A 476 -18.04 16.94 27.63
C THR A 476 -17.12 17.96 28.30
N THR A 477 -15.83 17.65 28.37
CA THR A 477 -14.80 18.44 29.04
C THR A 477 -13.63 18.68 28.06
N PRO A 478 -13.68 19.70 27.18
CA PRO A 478 -12.69 19.85 26.10
C PRO A 478 -11.22 19.95 26.52
N ALA A 479 -10.93 20.32 27.78
CA ALA A 479 -9.59 20.32 28.36
C ALA A 479 -9.01 18.90 28.61
N ASN A 480 -9.87 17.88 28.68
CA ASN A 480 -9.53 16.47 28.81
C ASN A 480 -9.32 15.78 27.45
N GLY A 481 -9.49 16.47 26.32
CA GLY A 481 -9.28 15.91 24.98
C GLY A 481 -7.82 15.95 24.49
N GLY A 482 -7.60 15.51 23.25
CA GLY A 482 -6.31 15.60 22.55
C GLY A 482 -5.39 14.37 22.70
N GLN A 483 -5.88 13.27 23.28
CA GLN A 483 -5.14 12.00 23.29
C GLN A 483 -4.94 11.51 21.85
N THR A 484 -3.72 11.06 21.55
CA THR A 484 -3.38 10.49 20.26
C THR A 484 -2.80 9.08 20.42
N ALA A 485 -3.04 8.24 19.42
CA ALA A 485 -2.39 6.94 19.28
C ALA A 485 -2.12 6.63 17.81
N SER A 486 -0.99 6.00 17.52
CA SER A 486 -0.55 5.69 16.16
C SER A 486 -0.26 4.20 15.98
N GLY A 487 -0.46 3.70 14.76
CA GLY A 487 -0.26 2.28 14.41
C GLY A 487 -0.16 2.07 12.90
N THR A 488 0.32 0.91 12.48
CA THR A 488 0.50 0.58 11.05
C THR A 488 -0.77 0.06 10.35
N GLY A 489 -1.87 -0.10 11.09
CA GLY A 489 -3.13 -0.65 10.60
C GLY A 489 -4.28 -0.43 11.59
N SER A 490 -5.43 -1.01 11.26
CA SER A 490 -6.69 -0.92 12.01
C SER A 490 -6.93 -2.23 12.77
N PRO A 491 -7.43 -2.23 14.03
CA PRO A 491 -7.77 -1.06 14.86
C PRO A 491 -6.58 -0.50 15.67
N ILE A 492 -6.76 0.69 16.25
CA ILE A 492 -5.78 1.37 17.12
C ILE A 492 -6.43 1.69 18.48
N VAL A 493 -5.70 1.48 19.58
CA VAL A 493 -6.20 1.75 20.95
C VAL A 493 -5.67 3.09 21.46
N VAL A 494 -6.56 4.07 21.61
CA VAL A 494 -6.29 5.35 22.31
C VAL A 494 -6.40 5.13 23.82
N LYS A 495 -5.49 5.69 24.62
CA LYS A 495 -5.45 5.52 26.08
C LYS A 495 -5.30 6.86 26.81
N GLY A 496 -5.68 6.87 28.09
CA GLY A 496 -5.58 8.05 28.95
C GLY A 496 -6.82 8.95 28.91
N LEU A 497 -7.96 8.41 28.47
CA LEU A 497 -9.26 9.10 28.49
C LEU A 497 -9.79 9.20 29.93
N THR A 498 -10.68 10.16 30.18
CA THR A 498 -11.48 10.24 31.40
C THR A 498 -12.71 9.33 31.27
N ASN A 499 -13.14 8.68 32.35
CA ASN A 499 -14.38 7.90 32.35
C ASN A 499 -15.56 8.81 32.71
N GLY A 500 -16.65 8.74 31.92
CA GLY A 500 -17.83 9.60 32.05
C GLY A 500 -17.84 10.83 31.13
N ASP A 501 -16.69 11.30 30.67
CA ASP A 501 -16.59 12.26 29.56
C ASP A 501 -16.89 11.57 28.22
N SER A 502 -17.49 12.28 27.26
CA SER A 502 -17.85 11.72 25.95
C SER A 502 -16.86 12.14 24.87
N TYR A 503 -16.32 11.19 24.12
CA TYR A 503 -15.27 11.41 23.14
C TYR A 503 -15.72 11.09 21.72
N THR A 504 -15.33 11.95 20.76
CA THR A 504 -15.36 11.65 19.32
C THR A 504 -13.95 11.41 18.82
N PHE A 505 -13.79 10.55 17.83
CA PHE A 505 -12.48 10.13 17.32
C PHE A 505 -12.35 10.44 15.83
N THR A 506 -11.17 10.92 15.44
CA THR A 506 -10.80 11.13 14.04
C THR A 506 -9.51 10.38 13.72
N VAL A 507 -9.36 9.92 12.48
CA VAL A 507 -8.20 9.15 12.02
C VAL A 507 -7.56 9.85 10.83
N THR A 508 -6.23 9.86 10.79
CA THR A 508 -5.42 10.32 9.66
C THR A 508 -4.52 9.19 9.18
N ALA A 509 -4.26 9.13 7.87
CA ALA A 509 -3.26 8.25 7.26
C ALA A 509 -1.99 9.05 6.93
N THR A 510 -0.81 8.45 6.97
CA THR A 510 0.46 9.09 6.62
C THR A 510 1.25 8.20 5.67
N ASN A 511 1.78 8.78 4.59
CA ASN A 511 2.74 8.14 3.68
C ASN A 511 4.08 8.90 3.68
N ALA A 512 4.95 8.63 2.71
CA ALA A 512 6.24 9.31 2.61
C ALA A 512 6.14 10.84 2.34
N VAL A 513 5.04 11.30 1.74
CA VAL A 513 4.79 12.73 1.41
C VAL A 513 4.26 13.49 2.62
N GLY A 514 3.41 12.86 3.42
CA GLY A 514 2.87 13.44 4.66
C GLY A 514 1.54 12.84 5.09
N THR A 515 0.86 13.54 5.99
CA THR A 515 -0.39 13.13 6.61
C THR A 515 -1.61 13.64 5.83
N SER A 516 -2.65 12.79 5.72
CA SER A 516 -3.92 13.08 5.07
C SER A 516 -4.73 14.15 5.80
N ALA A 517 -5.83 14.59 5.18
CA ALA A 517 -6.94 15.15 5.94
C ALA A 517 -7.47 14.12 6.96
N ALA A 518 -8.05 14.60 8.06
CA ALA A 518 -8.74 13.74 9.02
C ALA A 518 -10.00 13.13 8.40
N SER A 519 -10.36 11.94 8.88
CA SER A 519 -11.67 11.32 8.67
C SER A 519 -12.81 12.23 9.15
N ALA A 520 -14.05 11.87 8.80
CA ALA A 520 -15.19 12.28 9.61
C ALA A 520 -14.97 11.84 11.07
N ALA A 521 -15.51 12.60 12.02
CA ALA A 521 -15.53 12.20 13.42
C ALA A 521 -16.45 10.99 13.62
N SER A 522 -16.07 10.07 14.50
CA SER A 522 -16.95 8.99 14.96
C SER A 522 -18.21 9.54 15.62
N THR A 523 -19.21 8.68 15.82
CA THR A 523 -20.22 8.91 16.86
C THR A 523 -19.53 9.12 18.22
N PRO A 524 -20.09 9.95 19.12
CA PRO A 524 -19.57 10.09 20.47
C PRO A 524 -19.69 8.78 21.25
N VAL A 525 -18.67 8.44 22.02
CA VAL A 525 -18.68 7.29 22.96
C VAL A 525 -18.10 7.70 24.30
N THR A 526 -18.64 7.14 25.39
CA THR A 526 -18.25 7.49 26.76
C THR A 526 -17.48 6.32 27.39
N PRO A 527 -16.18 6.46 27.71
CA PRO A 527 -15.42 5.47 28.45
C PRO A 527 -16.06 5.16 29.80
N ALA A 528 -16.46 3.91 29.99
CA ALA A 528 -17.02 3.40 31.25
C ALA A 528 -15.93 2.70 32.08
N ILE A 529 -16.15 2.53 33.39
CA ILE A 529 -15.27 1.67 34.21
C ILE A 529 -15.30 0.22 33.70
N THR A 530 -14.18 -0.49 33.85
CA THR A 530 -14.15 -1.93 33.60
C THR A 530 -15.10 -2.60 34.60
N PRO A 531 -15.87 -3.62 34.20
CA PRO A 531 -16.47 -4.55 35.15
C PRO A 531 -15.44 -5.01 36.19
N ARG A 532 -15.87 -5.16 37.44
CA ARG A 532 -15.00 -5.74 38.47
C ARG A 532 -14.79 -7.21 38.11
N SER A 533 -13.56 -7.71 38.28
CA SER A 533 -13.25 -9.12 38.07
C SER A 533 -14.28 -10.01 38.81
N PRO A 534 -14.85 -11.06 38.19
CA PRO A 534 -16.07 -11.72 38.66
C PRO A 534 -15.87 -12.63 39.88
N THR A 535 -14.84 -12.35 40.69
CA THR A 535 -14.51 -13.03 41.93
C THR A 535 -15.34 -12.52 43.10
N GLY A 536 -16.01 -13.43 43.80
CA GLY A 536 -16.69 -13.15 45.07
C GLY A 536 -18.22 -13.20 45.03
N TYR A 537 -18.85 -13.50 43.88
CA TYR A 537 -20.29 -13.77 43.83
C TYR A 537 -20.65 -15.00 44.67
N THR A 538 -21.73 -14.91 45.43
CA THR A 538 -22.22 -15.99 46.30
C THR A 538 -23.75 -16.05 46.26
N VAL A 539 -24.32 -17.23 46.50
CA VAL A 539 -25.74 -17.34 46.83
C VAL A 539 -25.96 -16.68 48.20
N THR A 540 -26.77 -15.63 48.25
CA THR A 540 -27.10 -14.88 49.46
C THR A 540 -28.41 -15.35 50.10
N ASP A 541 -29.32 -15.93 49.32
CA ASP A 541 -30.60 -16.47 49.78
C ASP A 541 -31.12 -17.56 48.80
N THR A 542 -32.04 -18.40 49.27
CA THR A 542 -32.69 -19.47 48.48
C THR A 542 -34.19 -19.52 48.81
N ILE A 543 -35.00 -19.03 47.87
CA ILE A 543 -36.44 -18.78 48.03
C ILE A 543 -37.24 -20.02 47.57
N PRO A 544 -38.09 -20.65 48.40
CA PRO A 544 -38.99 -21.71 47.95
C PRO A 544 -40.09 -21.18 47.02
N THR A 545 -40.35 -21.88 45.90
CA THR A 545 -41.36 -21.50 44.90
C THR A 545 -42.36 -22.64 44.63
N GLY A 546 -43.16 -22.54 43.57
CA GLY A 546 -44.03 -23.62 43.13
C GLY A 546 -43.27 -24.75 42.41
N SER A 547 -44.02 -25.76 41.99
CA SER A 547 -43.50 -26.98 41.36
C SER A 547 -42.80 -26.70 40.02
N VAL A 548 -41.53 -27.15 39.91
CA VAL A 548 -40.65 -27.03 38.75
C VAL A 548 -40.54 -25.57 38.26
N PRO A 549 -39.83 -24.69 38.98
CA PRO A 549 -39.65 -23.29 38.56
C PRO A 549 -38.77 -23.22 37.30
N ALA A 550 -39.25 -22.56 36.26
CA ALA A 550 -38.61 -22.52 34.94
C ALA A 550 -38.17 -21.09 34.57
N GLY A 551 -39.05 -20.28 33.98
CA GLY A 551 -38.74 -18.90 33.62
C GLY A 551 -38.69 -17.98 34.83
N VAL A 552 -37.86 -16.94 34.76
CA VAL A 552 -37.81 -15.85 35.75
C VAL A 552 -37.60 -14.51 35.04
N ALA A 553 -38.25 -13.46 35.54
CA ALA A 553 -38.08 -12.08 35.06
C ALA A 553 -38.20 -11.10 36.23
N VAL A 554 -37.62 -9.90 36.06
CA VAL A 554 -37.55 -8.86 37.10
C VAL A 554 -38.14 -7.56 36.58
N ASN A 555 -39.08 -6.99 37.34
CA ASN A 555 -39.37 -5.56 37.29
C ASN A 555 -38.45 -4.86 38.30
N ASP A 556 -37.37 -4.27 37.81
CA ASP A 556 -36.37 -3.57 38.63
C ASP A 556 -36.92 -2.25 39.19
N ALA A 557 -37.70 -1.51 38.39
CA ALA A 557 -38.39 -0.29 38.81
C ALA A 557 -39.35 -0.50 40.00
N THR A 558 -39.86 -1.71 40.22
CA THR A 558 -40.66 -2.09 41.41
C THR A 558 -39.98 -3.12 42.32
N ASN A 559 -38.70 -3.46 42.06
CA ASN A 559 -37.97 -4.57 42.68
C ASN A 559 -38.82 -5.85 42.89
N THR A 560 -39.58 -6.26 41.87
CA THR A 560 -40.51 -7.39 41.92
C THR A 560 -40.09 -8.47 40.94
N ILE A 561 -40.00 -9.72 41.41
CA ILE A 561 -39.55 -10.86 40.61
C ILE A 561 -40.73 -11.79 40.32
N TYR A 562 -40.81 -12.29 39.09
CA TYR A 562 -41.87 -13.16 38.59
C TYR A 562 -41.24 -14.48 38.14
N VAL A 563 -41.76 -15.62 38.63
CA VAL A 563 -41.20 -16.96 38.40
C VAL A 563 -42.28 -17.90 37.89
N THR A 564 -42.11 -18.55 36.74
CA THR A 564 -43.08 -19.54 36.24
C THR A 564 -42.87 -20.88 36.90
N ASN A 565 -43.94 -21.48 37.43
CA ASN A 565 -43.94 -22.81 38.03
C ASN A 565 -44.50 -23.80 37.00
N PHE A 566 -43.64 -24.38 36.17
CA PHE A 566 -44.00 -25.22 35.03
C PHE A 566 -44.88 -26.41 35.44
N GLY A 567 -44.50 -27.09 36.54
CA GLY A 567 -45.25 -28.22 37.10
C GLY A 567 -46.46 -27.81 37.95
N GLY A 568 -46.72 -26.51 38.10
CA GLY A 568 -47.80 -25.96 38.95
C GLY A 568 -48.85 -25.12 38.24
N GLY A 569 -48.67 -24.75 36.96
CA GLY A 569 -49.63 -23.90 36.24
C GLY A 569 -49.78 -22.48 36.81
N THR A 570 -48.74 -21.97 37.47
CA THR A 570 -48.78 -20.70 38.23
C THR A 570 -47.54 -19.86 38.00
N VAL A 571 -47.61 -18.59 38.39
CA VAL A 571 -46.48 -17.66 38.52
C VAL A 571 -46.36 -17.23 39.97
N SER A 572 -45.22 -17.49 40.61
CA SER A 572 -44.90 -16.93 41.92
C SER A 572 -44.39 -15.49 41.77
N VAL A 573 -44.91 -14.59 42.60
CA VAL A 573 -44.52 -13.17 42.68
C VAL A 573 -43.72 -12.97 43.96
N ILE A 574 -42.49 -12.49 43.83
CA ILE A 574 -41.53 -12.32 44.91
C ILE A 574 -41.21 -10.82 45.07
N ASP A 575 -41.19 -10.35 46.32
CA ASP A 575 -40.66 -9.03 46.68
C ASP A 575 -39.14 -9.12 46.84
N GLY A 576 -38.39 -8.45 45.95
CA GLY A 576 -36.92 -8.44 45.97
C GLY A 576 -36.29 -7.58 47.07
N ALA A 577 -37.09 -6.94 47.94
CA ALA A 577 -36.60 -6.28 49.15
C ALA A 577 -36.64 -7.20 50.38
N THR A 578 -37.48 -8.24 50.37
CA THR A 578 -37.64 -9.19 51.49
C THR A 578 -37.42 -10.65 51.11
N ASN A 579 -37.22 -10.95 49.83
CA ASN A 579 -37.15 -12.28 49.23
C ASN A 579 -38.38 -13.17 49.50
N ALA A 580 -39.50 -12.59 49.94
CA ALA A 580 -40.72 -13.31 50.25
C ALA A 580 -41.60 -13.50 49.00
N VAL A 581 -42.16 -14.71 48.83
CA VAL A 581 -43.26 -14.94 47.88
C VAL A 581 -44.51 -14.22 48.43
N THR A 582 -44.94 -13.16 47.75
CA THR A 582 -46.07 -12.31 48.15
C THR A 582 -47.39 -12.73 47.51
N ASN A 583 -47.34 -13.40 46.35
CA ASN A 583 -48.54 -13.88 45.64
C ASN A 583 -48.19 -15.08 44.73
N THR A 584 -49.20 -15.87 44.35
CA THR A 584 -49.09 -16.94 43.35
C THR A 584 -50.29 -16.86 42.42
N VAL A 585 -50.06 -16.53 41.16
CA VAL A 585 -51.08 -16.25 40.14
C VAL A 585 -51.27 -17.47 39.24
N THR A 586 -52.50 -17.97 39.08
CA THR A 586 -52.77 -19.08 38.14
C THR A 586 -52.76 -18.58 36.69
N VAL A 587 -52.10 -19.33 35.81
CA VAL A 587 -51.96 -19.04 34.37
C VAL A 587 -52.38 -20.27 33.55
N GLY A 588 -51.97 -20.37 32.27
CA GLY A 588 -52.24 -21.55 31.45
C GLY A 588 -51.36 -22.76 31.77
N SER A 589 -51.56 -23.83 31.00
CA SER A 589 -50.85 -25.10 31.17
C SER A 589 -49.36 -24.99 30.86
N TYR A 590 -48.53 -25.49 31.78
CA TYR A 590 -47.06 -25.58 31.64
C TYR A 590 -46.37 -24.24 31.32
N PRO A 591 -46.44 -23.24 32.22
CA PRO A 591 -45.87 -21.92 31.97
C PRO A 591 -44.33 -21.98 32.01
N ILE A 592 -43.66 -21.61 30.92
CA ILE A 592 -42.23 -21.93 30.71
C ILE A 592 -41.30 -20.72 30.67
N ALA A 593 -41.70 -19.60 30.06
CA ALA A 593 -40.96 -18.35 30.08
C ALA A 593 -41.85 -17.19 30.51
N VAL A 594 -41.21 -16.11 30.97
CA VAL A 594 -41.87 -14.88 31.43
C VAL A 594 -41.02 -13.68 31.03
N ALA A 595 -41.69 -12.60 30.62
CA ALA A 595 -41.08 -11.29 30.40
C ALA A 595 -41.98 -10.21 31.02
N VAL A 596 -41.42 -9.05 31.33
CA VAL A 596 -42.14 -7.90 31.90
C VAL A 596 -41.91 -6.69 31.01
N ASN A 597 -42.99 -5.97 30.69
CA ASN A 597 -42.92 -4.57 30.30
C ASN A 597 -42.92 -3.74 31.60
N LYS A 598 -41.77 -3.17 31.99
CA LYS A 598 -41.60 -2.36 33.20
C LYS A 598 -42.42 -1.08 33.08
N THR A 599 -42.38 -0.43 31.92
CA THR A 599 -43.07 0.82 31.58
C THR A 599 -44.59 0.74 31.75
N THR A 600 -45.23 -0.36 31.34
CA THR A 600 -46.67 -0.60 31.55
C THR A 600 -46.98 -1.46 32.77
N ASN A 601 -45.96 -1.94 33.49
CA ASN A 601 -46.05 -2.96 34.54
C ASN A 601 -46.95 -4.16 34.13
N THR A 602 -46.71 -4.70 32.94
CA THR A 602 -47.48 -5.83 32.38
C THR A 602 -46.58 -7.04 32.18
N ILE A 603 -47.03 -8.23 32.57
CA ILE A 603 -46.22 -9.45 32.57
C ILE A 603 -46.79 -10.44 31.55
N TYR A 604 -45.94 -10.99 30.69
CA TYR A 604 -46.29 -11.89 29.60
C TYR A 604 -45.66 -13.26 29.85
N VAL A 605 -46.46 -14.34 29.79
CA VAL A 605 -46.07 -15.70 30.21
C VAL A 605 -46.48 -16.72 29.15
N THR A 606 -45.54 -17.51 28.64
CA THR A 606 -45.80 -18.54 27.61
C THR A 606 -46.32 -19.85 28.23
N ASN A 607 -47.46 -20.34 27.76
CA ASN A 607 -48.09 -21.59 28.21
C ASN A 607 -47.75 -22.72 27.22
N ASN A 608 -46.76 -23.55 27.54
CA ASN A 608 -46.08 -24.39 26.54
C ASN A 608 -46.97 -25.47 25.90
N SER A 609 -48.01 -25.95 26.57
CA SER A 609 -48.99 -26.90 25.99
C SER A 609 -50.40 -26.32 25.92
N GLY A 610 -50.50 -25.00 25.86
CA GLY A 610 -51.77 -24.27 25.76
C GLY A 610 -51.81 -23.24 24.64
N ASP A 611 -50.80 -23.20 23.76
CA ASP A 611 -50.68 -22.34 22.57
C ASP A 611 -51.11 -20.88 22.79
N THR A 612 -50.78 -20.37 23.98
CA THR A 612 -51.23 -19.07 24.48
C THR A 612 -50.17 -18.38 25.32
N VAL A 613 -50.24 -17.06 25.32
CA VAL A 613 -49.55 -16.19 26.27
C VAL A 613 -50.58 -15.73 27.31
N SER A 614 -50.32 -15.99 28.59
CA SER A 614 -51.05 -15.33 29.68
C SER A 614 -50.49 -13.93 29.90
N VAL A 615 -51.35 -12.93 29.89
CA VAL A 615 -51.03 -11.52 30.14
C VAL A 615 -51.55 -11.15 31.52
N ILE A 616 -50.66 -10.73 32.41
CA ILE A 616 -50.96 -10.43 33.81
C ILE A 616 -50.76 -8.93 34.06
N ASP A 617 -51.79 -8.28 34.59
CA ASP A 617 -51.70 -6.89 35.05
C ASP A 617 -50.87 -6.82 36.35
N GLY A 618 -49.80 -6.02 36.36
CA GLY A 618 -48.84 -6.00 37.46
C GLY A 618 -49.33 -5.37 38.76
N ALA A 619 -50.47 -4.66 38.76
CA ALA A 619 -51.03 -4.04 39.96
C ALA A 619 -52.14 -4.90 40.59
N THR A 620 -53.09 -5.36 39.78
CA THR A 620 -54.28 -6.11 40.17
C THR A 620 -54.09 -7.63 40.14
N LYS A 621 -53.06 -8.12 39.42
CA LYS A 621 -52.82 -9.53 39.09
C LYS A 621 -53.97 -10.21 38.33
N ALA A 622 -54.83 -9.43 37.66
CA ALA A 622 -55.81 -9.95 36.72
C ALA A 622 -55.11 -10.60 35.51
N VAL A 623 -55.67 -11.68 34.97
CA VAL A 623 -55.06 -12.48 33.90
C VAL A 623 -56.00 -12.53 32.68
N THR A 624 -55.45 -12.29 31.50
CA THR A 624 -56.08 -12.58 30.19
C THR A 624 -55.17 -13.49 29.36
N THR A 625 -55.62 -13.94 28.19
CA THR A 625 -54.85 -14.86 27.33
C THR A 625 -54.92 -14.48 25.86
N VAL A 626 -53.77 -14.51 25.18
CA VAL A 626 -53.62 -14.31 23.73
C VAL A 626 -53.22 -15.63 23.09
N THR A 627 -53.93 -16.09 22.07
CA THR A 627 -53.54 -17.29 21.29
C THR A 627 -52.38 -16.96 20.37
N VAL A 628 -51.38 -17.84 20.33
CA VAL A 628 -50.17 -17.74 19.50
C VAL A 628 -50.00 -19.02 18.67
N GLY A 629 -48.80 -19.31 18.17
CA GLY A 629 -48.52 -20.55 17.43
C GLY A 629 -48.29 -21.76 18.35
N SER A 630 -48.08 -22.91 17.71
CA SER A 630 -47.95 -24.22 18.36
C SER A 630 -46.72 -24.29 19.26
N ARG A 631 -46.94 -24.77 20.50
CA ARG A 631 -45.91 -25.02 21.52
C ARG A 631 -45.03 -23.80 21.81
N SER A 632 -45.70 -22.72 22.24
CA SER A 632 -45.03 -21.45 22.63
C SER A 632 -43.93 -21.66 23.69
N PHE A 633 -42.78 -21.00 23.53
CA PHE A 633 -41.60 -21.23 24.37
C PHE A 633 -41.06 -19.95 25.01
N GLY A 634 -40.25 -19.17 24.29
CA GLY A 634 -39.66 -17.93 24.79
C GLY A 634 -40.59 -16.74 24.56
N VAL A 635 -40.43 -15.70 25.39
CA VAL A 635 -41.10 -14.41 25.24
C VAL A 635 -40.13 -13.27 25.56
N ALA A 636 -40.15 -12.21 24.76
CA ALA A 636 -39.42 -10.97 25.00
C ALA A 636 -40.30 -9.76 24.68
N VAL A 637 -40.00 -8.63 25.32
CA VAL A 637 -40.71 -7.35 25.17
C VAL A 637 -39.76 -6.35 24.54
N ASN A 638 -40.31 -5.46 23.71
CA ASN A 638 -39.74 -4.16 23.38
C ASN A 638 -40.65 -3.11 24.03
N GLU A 639 -40.21 -2.49 25.12
CA GLU A 639 -40.99 -1.50 25.87
C GLU A 639 -41.19 -0.21 25.08
N THR A 640 -40.12 0.26 24.41
CA THR A 640 -40.10 1.45 23.55
C THR A 640 -41.19 1.45 22.49
N THR A 641 -41.56 0.28 21.96
CA THR A 641 -42.62 0.09 20.95
C THR A 641 -43.84 -0.68 21.48
N ASN A 642 -43.90 -0.95 22.79
CA ASN A 642 -44.89 -1.81 23.45
C ASN A 642 -45.23 -3.10 22.65
N THR A 643 -44.21 -3.76 22.10
CA THR A 643 -44.37 -4.92 21.21
C THR A 643 -43.76 -6.17 21.83
N ILE A 644 -44.47 -7.29 21.80
CA ILE A 644 -44.07 -8.55 22.43
C ILE A 644 -43.80 -9.60 21.35
N TYR A 645 -42.71 -10.36 21.50
CA TYR A 645 -42.24 -11.37 20.56
C TYR A 645 -42.21 -12.72 21.25
N VAL A 646 -42.86 -13.73 20.65
CA VAL A 646 -43.08 -15.06 21.26
C VAL A 646 -42.68 -16.16 20.29
N THR A 647 -41.78 -17.06 20.67
CA THR A 647 -41.35 -18.17 19.81
C THR A 647 -42.34 -19.33 19.89
N ASN A 648 -42.67 -19.90 18.72
CA ASN A 648 -43.57 -21.03 18.56
C ASN A 648 -42.75 -22.22 18.02
N LEU A 649 -42.40 -23.15 18.91
CA LEU A 649 -41.31 -24.10 18.69
C LEU A 649 -41.61 -25.08 17.54
N ASP A 650 -42.85 -25.59 17.47
CA ASP A 650 -43.24 -26.58 16.45
C ASP A 650 -43.59 -25.94 15.10
N ASP A 651 -43.97 -24.65 15.08
CA ASP A 651 -44.32 -23.93 13.85
C ASP A 651 -43.09 -23.37 13.12
N GLY A 652 -41.94 -23.20 13.80
CA GLY A 652 -40.79 -22.49 13.24
C GLY A 652 -41.04 -20.98 13.09
N THR A 653 -41.81 -20.38 14.00
CA THR A 653 -42.23 -18.96 13.89
C THR A 653 -42.06 -18.16 15.16
N VAL A 654 -42.14 -16.83 15.02
CA VAL A 654 -42.31 -15.86 16.10
C VAL A 654 -43.63 -15.11 15.92
N SER A 655 -44.55 -15.22 16.87
CA SER A 655 -45.74 -14.37 16.94
C SER A 655 -45.37 -12.99 17.49
N VAL A 656 -45.88 -11.94 16.85
CA VAL A 656 -45.68 -10.53 17.23
C VAL A 656 -46.99 -9.96 17.75
N ILE A 657 -47.03 -9.57 19.02
CA ILE A 657 -48.23 -9.07 19.71
C ILE A 657 -48.06 -7.57 19.97
N ASP A 658 -49.10 -6.77 19.69
CA ASP A 658 -49.19 -5.39 20.18
C ASP A 658 -49.67 -5.42 21.64
N GLY A 659 -48.84 -4.94 22.57
CA GLY A 659 -49.16 -4.91 24.00
C GLY A 659 -50.29 -3.96 24.38
N THR A 660 -50.74 -3.10 23.46
CA THR A 660 -51.84 -2.14 23.65
C THR A 660 -53.20 -2.80 23.42
N THR A 661 -53.32 -3.61 22.37
CA THR A 661 -54.55 -4.35 22.02
C THR A 661 -54.55 -5.81 22.47
N ASN A 662 -53.39 -6.36 22.83
CA ASN A 662 -53.14 -7.79 23.07
C ASN A 662 -53.55 -8.68 21.88
N ALA A 663 -53.41 -8.16 20.66
CA ALA A 663 -53.65 -8.89 19.42
C ALA A 663 -52.34 -9.31 18.75
N VAL A 664 -52.30 -10.53 18.18
CA VAL A 664 -51.22 -10.92 17.25
C VAL A 664 -51.36 -10.08 15.97
N THR A 665 -50.35 -9.26 15.69
CA THR A 665 -50.30 -8.36 14.53
C THR A 665 -49.50 -8.93 13.37
N ASN A 666 -48.55 -9.83 13.63
CA ASN A 666 -47.77 -10.52 12.60
C ASN A 666 -47.23 -11.87 13.12
N THR A 667 -46.83 -12.75 12.21
CA THR A 667 -46.13 -14.01 12.51
C THR A 667 -44.95 -14.15 11.54
N VAL A 668 -43.73 -14.21 12.09
CA VAL A 668 -42.48 -14.21 11.33
C VAL A 668 -41.89 -15.63 11.29
N THR A 669 -41.65 -16.19 10.11
CA THR A 669 -40.93 -17.46 9.97
C THR A 669 -39.44 -17.29 10.27
N VAL A 670 -38.87 -18.20 11.05
CA VAL A 670 -37.46 -18.21 11.49
C VAL A 670 -36.84 -19.59 11.19
N GLY A 671 -35.76 -19.97 11.88
CA GLY A 671 -35.22 -21.32 11.81
C GLY A 671 -36.06 -22.36 12.56
N SER A 672 -35.61 -23.62 12.53
CA SER A 672 -36.29 -24.75 13.14
C SER A 672 -36.09 -24.82 14.66
N GLY A 673 -37.16 -25.12 15.39
CA GLY A 673 -37.18 -25.18 16.85
C GLY A 673 -36.79 -23.87 17.54
N PRO A 674 -37.44 -22.73 17.25
CA PRO A 674 -37.14 -21.47 17.90
C PRO A 674 -37.49 -21.53 19.39
N VAL A 675 -36.55 -21.13 20.24
CA VAL A 675 -36.62 -21.27 21.70
C VAL A 675 -36.42 -19.92 22.39
N GLY A 676 -35.18 -19.51 22.65
CA GLY A 676 -34.89 -18.19 23.19
C GLY A 676 -35.18 -17.06 22.20
N VAL A 677 -35.69 -15.95 22.71
CA VAL A 677 -35.83 -14.68 21.99
C VAL A 677 -35.39 -13.54 22.88
N ALA A 678 -34.69 -12.56 22.32
CA ALA A 678 -34.32 -11.32 23.00
C ALA A 678 -34.43 -10.13 22.04
N VAL A 679 -34.59 -8.94 22.60
CA VAL A 679 -34.70 -7.67 21.87
C VAL A 679 -33.48 -6.82 22.19
N ASN A 680 -33.03 -6.03 21.21
CA ASN A 680 -32.26 -4.81 21.39
C ASN A 680 -33.19 -3.65 21.01
N GLU A 681 -33.68 -2.88 21.99
CA GLU A 681 -34.58 -1.75 21.79
C GLU A 681 -33.87 -0.58 21.11
N THR A 682 -32.65 -0.29 21.54
CA THR A 682 -31.76 0.76 21.00
C THR A 682 -31.57 0.65 19.48
N THR A 683 -31.49 -0.56 18.93
CA THR A 683 -31.41 -0.82 17.48
C THR A 683 -32.71 -1.37 16.88
N ASN A 684 -33.80 -1.46 17.66
CA ASN A 684 -35.06 -2.11 17.34
C ASN A 684 -34.87 -3.45 16.57
N THR A 685 -34.04 -4.33 17.10
CA THR A 685 -33.64 -5.60 16.46
C THR A 685 -33.92 -6.78 17.39
N ILE A 686 -34.43 -7.89 16.85
CA ILE A 686 -34.83 -9.07 17.63
C ILE A 686 -33.98 -10.27 17.22
N TYR A 687 -33.52 -11.03 18.20
CA TYR A 687 -32.60 -12.17 18.05
C TYR A 687 -33.27 -13.44 18.57
N VAL A 688 -33.32 -14.49 17.75
CA VAL A 688 -34.08 -15.73 18.02
C VAL A 688 -33.19 -16.95 17.86
N ALA A 689 -32.98 -17.74 18.92
CA ALA A 689 -32.21 -18.97 18.87
C ALA A 689 -33.04 -20.13 18.31
N ASN A 690 -32.51 -20.80 17.28
CA ASN A 690 -33.13 -21.92 16.58
C ASN A 690 -32.43 -23.23 17.00
N ASN A 691 -33.01 -23.95 17.98
CA ASN A 691 -32.32 -25.06 18.66
C ASN A 691 -31.92 -26.19 17.71
N SER A 692 -32.76 -26.49 16.71
CA SER A 692 -32.57 -27.59 15.77
C SER A 692 -31.50 -27.27 14.70
N ASP A 693 -31.24 -26.00 14.43
CA ASP A 693 -30.41 -25.54 13.30
C ASP A 693 -28.99 -25.11 13.70
N GLY A 694 -28.73 -24.83 14.98
CA GLY A 694 -27.46 -24.23 15.40
C GLY A 694 -27.30 -22.77 14.95
N THR A 695 -28.40 -22.02 14.86
CA THR A 695 -28.40 -20.64 14.35
C THR A 695 -29.19 -19.67 15.23
N VAL A 696 -28.96 -18.37 15.01
CA VAL A 696 -29.77 -17.27 15.50
C VAL A 696 -30.33 -16.49 14.31
N SER A 697 -31.66 -16.41 14.19
CA SER A 697 -32.33 -15.53 13.24
C SER A 697 -32.37 -14.10 13.78
N VAL A 698 -32.09 -13.12 12.93
CA VAL A 698 -32.09 -11.68 13.27
C VAL A 698 -33.22 -10.98 12.52
N ILE A 699 -34.19 -10.46 13.25
CA ILE A 699 -35.40 -9.81 12.73
C ILE A 699 -35.30 -8.29 12.93
N ASP A 700 -35.60 -7.53 11.88
CA ASP A 700 -35.80 -6.08 11.94
C ASP A 700 -37.14 -5.78 12.62
N GLY A 701 -37.12 -5.04 13.74
CA GLY A 701 -38.30 -4.73 14.55
C GLY A 701 -39.25 -3.70 13.93
N THR A 702 -38.88 -3.07 12.82
CA THR A 702 -39.74 -2.16 12.04
C THR A 702 -40.42 -2.92 10.89
N THR A 703 -39.64 -3.61 10.05
CA THR A 703 -40.18 -4.33 8.88
C THR A 703 -40.72 -5.72 9.22
N LYS A 704 -40.36 -6.27 10.39
CA LYS A 704 -40.63 -7.64 10.85
C LYS A 704 -40.05 -8.73 9.93
N ALA A 705 -39.08 -8.38 9.08
CA ALA A 705 -38.39 -9.33 8.20
C ALA A 705 -37.14 -9.92 8.88
N VAL A 706 -36.85 -11.20 8.61
CA VAL A 706 -35.53 -11.78 8.92
C VAL A 706 -34.50 -11.14 7.98
N THR A 707 -33.54 -10.42 8.54
CA THR A 707 -32.48 -9.72 7.80
C THR A 707 -31.18 -10.50 7.73
N ASN A 708 -30.95 -11.42 8.67
CA ASN A 708 -29.75 -12.23 8.75
C ASN A 708 -30.01 -13.52 9.56
N THR A 709 -29.19 -14.55 9.35
CA THR A 709 -29.17 -15.78 10.16
C THR A 709 -27.71 -16.10 10.48
N VAL A 710 -27.36 -16.08 11.76
CA VAL A 710 -25.98 -16.22 12.26
C VAL A 710 -25.78 -17.63 12.80
N THR A 711 -24.76 -18.34 12.33
CA THR A 711 -24.38 -19.65 12.88
C THR A 711 -23.74 -19.51 14.27
N VAL A 712 -24.16 -20.33 15.21
CA VAL A 712 -23.65 -20.39 16.60
C VAL A 712 -23.21 -21.82 16.93
N GLY A 713 -23.18 -22.21 18.21
CA GLY A 713 -22.87 -23.57 18.62
C GLY A 713 -24.05 -24.54 18.48
N SER A 714 -23.84 -25.80 18.90
CA SER A 714 -24.87 -26.85 18.84
C SER A 714 -25.94 -26.70 19.94
N ASN A 715 -27.20 -26.95 19.56
CA ASN A 715 -28.40 -26.78 20.39
C ASN A 715 -28.45 -25.43 21.13
N PRO A 716 -28.58 -24.28 20.44
CA PRO A 716 -28.71 -22.99 21.09
C PRO A 716 -30.05 -22.87 21.84
N TRP A 717 -30.01 -22.43 23.10
CA TRP A 717 -31.15 -22.34 24.02
C TRP A 717 -31.65 -20.89 24.19
N MET A 718 -31.21 -20.16 25.22
CA MET A 718 -31.62 -18.76 25.42
C MET A 718 -30.68 -17.77 24.75
N VAL A 719 -31.24 -16.58 24.50
CA VAL A 719 -30.53 -15.40 24.01
C VAL A 719 -30.68 -14.30 25.05
N ALA A 720 -29.63 -13.52 25.26
CA ALA A 720 -29.67 -12.24 25.95
C ALA A 720 -28.92 -11.18 25.13
N VAL A 721 -29.24 -9.91 25.37
CA VAL A 721 -28.60 -8.76 24.73
C VAL A 721 -27.94 -7.90 25.81
N ASN A 722 -26.84 -7.24 25.44
CA ASN A 722 -26.34 -6.04 26.09
C ASN A 722 -26.48 -4.91 25.05
N GLU A 723 -27.43 -4.01 25.22
CA GLU A 723 -27.70 -2.90 24.31
C GLU A 723 -26.59 -1.86 24.37
N THR A 724 -26.12 -1.55 25.58
CA THR A 724 -25.02 -0.62 25.87
C THR A 724 -23.74 -0.92 25.08
N THR A 725 -23.45 -2.20 24.81
CA THR A 725 -22.32 -2.66 23.97
C THR A 725 -22.75 -3.30 22.65
N ASN A 726 -24.04 -3.24 22.28
CA ASN A 726 -24.67 -3.94 21.16
C ASN A 726 -24.12 -5.37 20.94
N THR A 727 -24.07 -6.16 22.02
CA THR A 727 -23.49 -7.52 22.03
C THR A 727 -24.57 -8.53 22.40
N ILE A 728 -24.62 -9.65 21.70
CA ILE A 728 -25.64 -10.68 21.87
C ILE A 728 -25.00 -11.97 22.39
N TYR A 729 -25.63 -12.59 23.38
CA TYR A 729 -25.12 -13.73 24.13
C TYR A 729 -26.09 -14.91 23.98
N VAL A 730 -25.57 -16.10 23.60
CA VAL A 730 -26.39 -17.27 23.20
C VAL A 730 -25.82 -18.55 23.81
N THR A 731 -26.61 -19.28 24.60
CA THR A 731 -26.15 -20.51 25.26
C THR A 731 -26.25 -21.72 24.34
N ASN A 732 -25.15 -22.43 24.12
CA ASN A 732 -25.09 -23.61 23.25
C ASN A 732 -25.06 -24.89 24.11
N GLY A 733 -26.22 -25.52 24.27
CA GLY A 733 -26.43 -26.63 25.21
C GLY A 733 -25.59 -27.87 24.88
N GLY A 734 -25.37 -28.15 23.58
CA GLY A 734 -24.60 -29.31 23.14
C GLY A 734 -23.07 -29.14 23.26
N ASP A 735 -22.59 -27.90 23.26
CA ASP A 735 -21.14 -27.60 23.27
C ASP A 735 -20.58 -27.26 24.66
N GLY A 736 -21.42 -26.87 25.62
CA GLY A 736 -20.96 -26.31 26.89
C GLY A 736 -20.35 -24.90 26.73
N THR A 737 -20.88 -24.10 25.80
CA THR A 737 -20.35 -22.77 25.49
C THR A 737 -21.43 -21.68 25.48
N LEU A 738 -21.00 -20.44 25.68
CA LEU A 738 -21.75 -19.24 25.36
C LEU A 738 -21.16 -18.61 24.08
N SER A 739 -21.94 -18.51 23.02
CA SER A 739 -21.59 -17.70 21.84
C SER A 739 -21.80 -16.22 22.15
N VAL A 740 -20.86 -15.40 21.68
CA VAL A 740 -20.85 -13.94 21.81
C VAL A 740 -20.81 -13.35 20.41
N ILE A 741 -21.87 -12.67 20.01
CA ILE A 741 -22.08 -12.11 18.68
C ILE A 741 -22.00 -10.59 18.75
N ASP A 742 -21.19 -9.99 17.87
CA ASP A 742 -21.16 -8.53 17.67
C ASP A 742 -22.38 -8.07 16.86
N GLY A 743 -23.18 -7.15 17.41
CA GLY A 743 -24.48 -6.75 16.83
C GLY A 743 -24.38 -5.97 15.51
N VAL A 744 -23.20 -5.43 15.16
CA VAL A 744 -22.98 -4.67 13.93
C VAL A 744 -22.41 -5.57 12.83
N THR A 745 -21.27 -6.21 13.10
CA THR A 745 -20.50 -7.02 12.14
C THR A 745 -20.97 -8.47 12.04
N ARG A 746 -21.73 -8.95 13.03
CA ARG A 746 -22.16 -10.36 13.19
C ARG A 746 -21.00 -11.36 13.30
N ALA A 747 -19.81 -10.88 13.67
CA ALA A 747 -18.70 -11.73 14.08
C ALA A 747 -19.07 -12.52 15.34
N VAL A 748 -18.74 -13.81 15.37
CA VAL A 748 -19.06 -14.72 16.49
C VAL A 748 -17.77 -15.19 17.15
N THR A 749 -17.74 -15.12 18.47
CA THR A 749 -16.74 -15.76 19.34
C THR A 749 -17.44 -16.67 20.35
N SER A 750 -16.70 -17.48 21.10
CA SER A 750 -17.28 -18.36 22.12
C SER A 750 -16.47 -18.35 23.42
N VAL A 751 -17.18 -18.59 24.53
CA VAL A 751 -16.65 -18.70 25.89
C VAL A 751 -17.09 -20.04 26.45
N THR A 752 -16.17 -20.86 26.97
CA THR A 752 -16.50 -22.12 27.64
C THR A 752 -17.16 -21.84 28.99
N VAL A 753 -18.27 -22.53 29.27
CA VAL A 753 -19.02 -22.45 30.54
C VAL A 753 -19.11 -23.85 31.16
N GLY A 754 -20.19 -24.20 31.84
CA GLY A 754 -20.44 -25.55 32.36
C GLY A 754 -21.16 -26.48 31.37
N SER A 755 -21.58 -27.65 31.86
CA SER A 755 -22.33 -28.64 31.09
C SER A 755 -23.79 -28.24 30.89
N PHE A 756 -24.25 -28.35 29.64
CA PHE A 756 -25.61 -28.06 29.19
C PHE A 756 -26.14 -26.67 29.65
N PRO A 757 -25.54 -25.58 29.16
CA PRO A 757 -25.99 -24.23 29.48
C PRO A 757 -27.37 -23.96 28.86
N ILE A 758 -28.32 -23.48 29.69
CA ILE A 758 -29.72 -23.26 29.28
C ILE A 758 -30.07 -21.78 29.22
N GLY A 759 -29.95 -21.07 30.33
CA GLY A 759 -30.40 -19.69 30.51
C GLY A 759 -29.22 -18.73 30.48
N VAL A 760 -29.44 -17.53 29.94
CA VAL A 760 -28.49 -16.42 30.02
C VAL A 760 -29.21 -15.12 30.34
N ALA A 761 -28.59 -14.31 31.19
CA ALA A 761 -29.00 -12.93 31.45
C ALA A 761 -27.78 -12.03 31.55
N VAL A 762 -27.98 -10.74 31.28
CA VAL A 762 -26.97 -9.68 31.35
C VAL A 762 -27.35 -8.71 32.46
N ASN A 763 -26.34 -8.15 33.14
CA ASN A 763 -26.42 -6.85 33.80
C ASN A 763 -25.64 -5.86 32.93
N GLU A 764 -26.33 -4.90 32.32
CA GLU A 764 -25.70 -3.93 31.42
C GLU A 764 -24.86 -2.92 32.18
N THR A 765 -25.39 -2.41 33.29
CA THR A 765 -24.73 -1.42 34.16
C THR A 765 -23.33 -1.89 34.61
N THR A 766 -23.18 -3.18 34.92
CA THR A 766 -21.88 -3.79 35.29
C THR A 766 -21.24 -4.60 34.18
N ASN A 767 -21.83 -4.67 32.97
CA ASN A 767 -21.49 -5.56 31.86
C ASN A 767 -21.06 -6.97 32.32
N THR A 768 -21.91 -7.61 33.14
CA THR A 768 -21.69 -8.94 33.71
C THR A 768 -22.76 -9.90 33.17
N ILE A 769 -22.36 -11.08 32.73
CA ILE A 769 -23.25 -12.07 32.13
C ILE A 769 -23.35 -13.29 33.05
N TYR A 770 -24.57 -13.81 33.25
CA TYR A 770 -24.87 -14.97 34.08
C TYR A 770 -25.43 -16.08 33.19
N VAL A 771 -24.86 -17.28 33.28
CA VAL A 771 -25.27 -18.46 32.47
C VAL A 771 -25.56 -19.64 33.39
N THR A 772 -26.74 -20.25 33.30
CA THR A 772 -27.12 -21.43 34.09
C THR A 772 -26.59 -22.71 33.44
N ASN A 773 -25.81 -23.50 34.17
CA ASN A 773 -25.24 -24.78 33.72
C ASN A 773 -26.06 -25.93 34.32
N ASN A 774 -27.03 -26.45 33.57
CA ASN A 774 -28.12 -27.25 34.12
C ASN A 774 -27.66 -28.58 34.75
N ASN A 775 -26.70 -29.25 34.12
CA ASN A 775 -26.17 -30.53 34.59
C ASN A 775 -25.22 -30.39 35.79
N ASP A 776 -24.60 -29.22 35.97
CA ASP A 776 -23.56 -29.00 36.97
C ASP A 776 -24.09 -28.51 38.32
N GLY A 777 -25.33 -27.99 38.36
CA GLY A 777 -25.84 -27.26 39.53
C GLY A 777 -25.11 -25.93 39.76
N THR A 778 -24.65 -25.26 38.69
CA THR A 778 -23.87 -24.02 38.79
C THR A 778 -24.35 -22.91 37.87
N VAL A 779 -23.87 -21.69 38.15
CA VAL A 779 -24.01 -20.51 37.30
C VAL A 779 -22.62 -19.98 36.98
N SER A 780 -22.32 -19.86 35.68
CA SER A 780 -21.12 -19.17 35.20
C SER A 780 -21.39 -17.66 35.18
N VAL A 781 -20.65 -16.92 36.00
CA VAL A 781 -20.60 -15.45 36.02
C VAL A 781 -19.41 -15.00 35.20
N ILE A 782 -19.66 -14.15 34.20
CA ILE A 782 -18.71 -13.82 33.13
C ILE A 782 -18.55 -12.31 33.03
N ASP A 783 -17.31 -11.83 33.02
CA ASP A 783 -16.96 -10.44 32.75
C ASP A 783 -17.15 -10.15 31.24
N GLY A 784 -18.03 -9.22 30.89
CA GLY A 784 -18.34 -8.88 29.50
C GLY A 784 -17.22 -8.19 28.75
N ALA A 785 -16.20 -7.64 29.42
CA ALA A 785 -15.03 -7.01 28.81
C ALA A 785 -13.84 -7.99 28.69
N THR A 786 -13.53 -8.75 29.73
CA THR A 786 -12.36 -9.67 29.73
C THR A 786 -12.69 -11.11 29.33
N LYS A 787 -13.99 -11.47 29.32
CA LYS A 787 -14.51 -12.85 29.17
C LYS A 787 -13.98 -13.85 30.21
N ALA A 788 -13.46 -13.35 31.34
CA ALA A 788 -13.11 -14.20 32.49
C ALA A 788 -14.37 -14.82 33.11
N VAL A 789 -14.30 -16.11 33.46
CA VAL A 789 -15.43 -16.89 33.98
C VAL A 789 -15.17 -17.30 35.43
N THR A 790 -16.17 -17.14 36.30
CA THR A 790 -16.21 -17.70 37.67
C THR A 790 -17.49 -18.54 37.80
N SER A 791 -17.43 -19.66 38.52
CA SER A 791 -18.59 -20.54 38.74
C SER A 791 -19.12 -20.40 40.17
N VAL A 792 -20.44 -20.28 40.30
CA VAL A 792 -21.18 -20.22 41.57
C VAL A 792 -22.10 -21.44 41.66
N THR A 793 -21.97 -22.25 42.71
CA THR A 793 -22.88 -23.37 42.97
C THR A 793 -24.25 -22.85 43.42
N VAL A 794 -25.31 -23.41 42.85
CA VAL A 794 -26.72 -23.09 43.15
C VAL A 794 -27.47 -24.39 43.49
N GLY A 795 -28.78 -24.46 43.25
CA GLY A 795 -29.56 -25.68 43.42
C GLY A 795 -29.46 -26.66 42.24
N SER A 796 -30.25 -27.73 42.33
CA SER A 796 -30.35 -28.79 41.33
C SER A 796 -31.11 -28.33 40.08
N GLY A 797 -30.52 -28.59 38.90
CA GLY A 797 -31.11 -28.27 37.60
C GLY A 797 -31.40 -26.77 37.40
N PRO A 798 -30.41 -25.86 37.51
CA PRO A 798 -30.63 -24.44 37.27
C PRO A 798 -31.04 -24.20 35.81
N TYR A 799 -32.06 -23.37 35.59
CA TYR A 799 -32.73 -23.26 34.30
C TYR A 799 -32.80 -21.80 33.82
N GLY A 800 -33.72 -21.01 34.36
CA GLY A 800 -33.86 -19.59 34.05
C GLY A 800 -32.95 -18.73 34.93
N VAL A 801 -32.54 -17.58 34.39
CA VAL A 801 -31.84 -16.53 35.13
C VAL A 801 -32.33 -15.16 34.67
N ALA A 802 -32.46 -14.22 35.59
CA ALA A 802 -32.74 -12.81 35.33
C ALA A 802 -32.02 -11.93 36.36
N VAL A 803 -31.83 -10.65 36.06
CA VAL A 803 -31.06 -9.73 36.92
C VAL A 803 -31.91 -8.50 37.26
N ASN A 804 -31.84 -8.05 38.52
CA ASN A 804 -32.20 -6.68 38.88
C ASN A 804 -30.99 -5.77 38.66
N GLU A 805 -31.08 -4.88 37.69
CA GLU A 805 -29.97 -3.96 37.36
C GLU A 805 -29.76 -2.87 38.42
N THR A 806 -30.81 -2.51 39.17
CA THR A 806 -30.75 -1.49 40.22
C THR A 806 -30.09 -2.01 41.50
N THR A 807 -30.15 -3.32 41.78
CA THR A 807 -29.56 -3.93 42.99
C THR A 807 -28.35 -4.82 42.73
N TYR A 808 -27.97 -5.02 41.46
CA TYR A 808 -26.92 -5.94 41.01
C TYR A 808 -27.14 -7.40 41.45
N THR A 809 -28.40 -7.81 41.59
CA THR A 809 -28.82 -9.14 42.09
C THR A 809 -29.33 -10.01 40.96
N ALA A 810 -28.75 -11.21 40.78
CA ALA A 810 -29.27 -12.21 39.86
C ALA A 810 -30.16 -13.23 40.58
N TYR A 811 -31.24 -13.64 39.93
CA TYR A 811 -32.22 -14.62 40.42
C TYR A 811 -32.25 -15.82 39.49
N VAL A 812 -32.06 -17.03 40.02
CA VAL A 812 -31.83 -18.27 39.25
C VAL A 812 -32.79 -19.36 39.69
N THR A 813 -33.59 -19.91 38.79
CA THR A 813 -34.56 -20.98 39.08
C THR A 813 -33.90 -22.36 39.10
N ASN A 814 -34.13 -23.13 40.17
CA ASN A 814 -33.62 -24.48 40.35
C ASN A 814 -34.75 -25.51 40.18
N THR A 815 -34.86 -26.10 38.99
CA THR A 815 -35.99 -26.98 38.61
C THR A 815 -36.11 -28.23 39.48
N GLY A 816 -35.00 -28.78 39.96
CA GLY A 816 -34.97 -29.99 40.78
C GLY A 816 -35.36 -29.76 42.24
N ASP A 817 -35.10 -28.56 42.77
CA ASP A 817 -35.28 -28.25 44.20
C ASP A 817 -36.59 -27.49 44.50
N ASN A 818 -37.24 -26.93 43.48
CA ASN A 818 -38.38 -26.00 43.61
C ASN A 818 -38.00 -24.70 44.35
N THR A 819 -36.85 -24.13 44.00
CA THR A 819 -36.34 -22.90 44.62
C THR A 819 -35.83 -21.89 43.59
N VAL A 820 -35.63 -20.65 44.03
CA VAL A 820 -34.84 -19.63 43.35
C VAL A 820 -33.61 -19.28 44.21
N SER A 821 -32.41 -19.45 43.67
CA SER A 821 -31.19 -18.94 44.28
C SER A 821 -31.00 -17.47 43.94
N VAL A 822 -30.73 -16.66 44.97
CA VAL A 822 -30.40 -15.24 44.86
C VAL A 822 -28.88 -15.09 44.89
N ILE A 823 -28.29 -14.54 43.83
CA ILE A 823 -26.83 -14.37 43.68
C ILE A 823 -26.50 -12.87 43.69
N ALA A 824 -25.54 -12.47 44.53
CA ALA A 824 -25.02 -11.12 44.57
C ALA A 824 -23.52 -11.11 44.93
N LEU A 825 -22.87 -9.96 44.75
CA LEU A 825 -21.61 -9.67 45.42
C LEU A 825 -21.88 -9.27 46.88
N PRO A 826 -21.06 -9.72 47.84
CA PRO A 826 -21.02 -9.11 49.17
C PRO A 826 -20.67 -7.63 49.07
N ALA A 827 -21.62 -6.76 49.41
CA ALA A 827 -21.43 -5.33 49.35
C ALA A 827 -20.37 -4.86 50.36
N THR A 828 -19.40 -4.09 49.88
CA THR A 828 -18.46 -3.31 50.69
C THR A 828 -18.80 -1.82 50.56
N VAL A 829 -18.36 -0.97 51.49
CA VAL A 829 -18.59 0.49 51.36
C VAL A 829 -17.89 1.06 50.12
N PRO A 830 -18.45 2.09 49.45
CA PRO A 830 -17.87 2.61 48.21
C PRO A 830 -16.47 3.21 48.35
N GLY A 831 -15.77 3.29 47.22
CA GLY A 831 -14.60 4.15 47.07
C GLY A 831 -14.95 5.64 47.17
N ALA A 832 -13.93 6.50 47.16
CA ALA A 832 -14.13 7.94 47.19
C ALA A 832 -14.66 8.47 45.85
N PRO A 833 -15.64 9.41 45.84
CA PRO A 833 -15.96 10.22 44.67
C PRO A 833 -14.72 10.96 44.14
N ARG A 834 -14.77 11.34 42.86
CA ARG A 834 -13.63 11.90 42.12
C ARG A 834 -13.98 13.30 41.58
N ASP A 835 -12.94 14.00 41.13
CA ASP A 835 -13.06 15.24 40.34
C ASP A 835 -13.95 16.32 40.98
N VAL A 836 -13.87 16.43 42.32
CA VAL A 836 -14.69 17.35 43.11
C VAL A 836 -14.35 18.80 42.76
N SER A 837 -15.33 19.48 42.16
CA SER A 837 -15.25 20.84 41.66
C SER A 837 -16.38 21.68 42.28
N VAL A 838 -16.10 22.95 42.58
CA VAL A 838 -17.00 23.80 43.37
C VAL A 838 -17.10 25.19 42.76
N THR A 839 -18.30 25.58 42.38
CA THR A 839 -18.62 26.91 41.86
C THR A 839 -19.34 27.74 42.92
N ALA A 840 -18.78 28.90 43.26
CA ALA A 840 -19.42 29.86 44.16
C ALA A 840 -20.69 30.46 43.53
N GLY A 841 -21.70 30.67 44.36
CA GLY A 841 -22.85 31.52 44.05
C GLY A 841 -23.13 32.49 45.20
N ASP A 842 -24.25 33.20 45.10
CA ASP A 842 -24.71 34.14 46.12
C ASP A 842 -25.39 33.37 47.28
N GLY A 843 -24.74 33.31 48.45
CA GLY A 843 -25.22 32.53 49.60
C GLY A 843 -25.23 31.00 49.41
N GLN A 844 -24.57 30.49 48.37
CA GLN A 844 -24.57 29.07 48.00
C GLN A 844 -23.27 28.64 47.30
N ALA A 845 -23.07 27.33 47.16
CA ALA A 845 -22.07 26.74 46.29
C ALA A 845 -22.64 25.51 45.57
N THR A 846 -22.33 25.38 44.28
CA THR A 846 -22.69 24.19 43.48
C THR A 846 -21.47 23.27 43.44
N VAL A 847 -21.62 22.07 44.00
CA VAL A 847 -20.58 21.03 44.03
C VAL A 847 -20.86 20.01 42.94
N THR A 848 -19.92 19.85 42.02
CA THR A 848 -19.88 18.80 41.01
C THR A 848 -18.83 17.76 41.38
N PHE A 849 -19.07 16.51 41.02
CA PHE A 849 -18.16 15.39 41.24
C PHE A 849 -18.48 14.24 40.27
N THR A 850 -17.48 13.39 40.03
CA THR A 850 -17.62 12.10 39.36
C THR A 850 -17.89 11.01 40.40
N PRO A 851 -18.74 10.00 40.13
CA PRO A 851 -18.93 8.85 41.00
C PRO A 851 -17.62 8.12 41.40
N PRO A 852 -17.63 7.32 42.49
CA PRO A 852 -16.52 6.45 42.87
C PRO A 852 -15.95 5.59 41.73
N ALA A 853 -14.69 5.19 41.86
CA ALA A 853 -14.06 4.22 40.93
C ALA A 853 -14.43 2.76 41.23
N ASP A 854 -14.91 2.49 42.45
CA ASP A 854 -15.45 1.22 42.93
C ASP A 854 -16.72 1.58 43.71
N ASP A 855 -17.86 1.05 43.30
CA ASP A 855 -19.14 1.23 44.00
C ASP A 855 -19.25 0.31 45.23
N GLY A 856 -18.30 -0.62 45.41
CA GLY A 856 -18.28 -1.59 46.49
C GLY A 856 -19.07 -2.88 46.20
N GLY A 857 -19.57 -3.09 44.97
CA GLY A 857 -20.36 -4.25 44.58
C GLY A 857 -21.86 -4.13 44.88
N SER A 858 -22.35 -2.92 45.16
CA SER A 858 -23.80 -2.60 45.19
C SER A 858 -24.02 -1.15 44.77
N ALA A 859 -25.15 -0.88 44.11
CA ALA A 859 -25.42 0.44 43.52
C ALA A 859 -25.35 1.59 44.54
N ILE A 860 -24.85 2.74 44.10
CA ILE A 860 -24.80 3.96 44.91
C ILE A 860 -26.21 4.49 45.14
N THR A 861 -26.68 4.44 46.39
CA THR A 861 -28.01 4.90 46.81
C THR A 861 -28.05 6.40 47.09
N GLY A 862 -26.89 7.05 47.23
CA GLY A 862 -26.79 8.50 47.32
C GLY A 862 -25.40 9.02 47.66
N TYR A 863 -25.30 10.34 47.75
CA TYR A 863 -24.10 11.10 48.06
C TYR A 863 -24.36 12.06 49.20
N THR A 864 -23.32 12.40 49.98
CA THR A 864 -23.37 13.47 50.98
C THR A 864 -22.20 14.42 50.77
N VAL A 865 -22.51 15.70 50.58
CA VAL A 865 -21.55 16.80 50.54
C VAL A 865 -21.44 17.40 51.94
N THR A 866 -20.22 17.57 52.44
CA THR A 866 -19.95 18.31 53.69
C THR A 866 -19.21 19.59 53.36
N ALA A 867 -19.82 20.74 53.65
CA ALA A 867 -19.18 22.04 53.64
C ALA A 867 -18.59 22.34 55.03
N THR A 868 -17.34 22.78 55.08
CA THR A 868 -16.61 23.13 56.31
C THR A 868 -16.17 24.58 56.21
N ASP A 869 -16.54 25.42 57.18
CA ASP A 869 -16.05 26.79 57.27
C ASP A 869 -14.56 26.77 57.67
N THR A 870 -13.75 27.51 56.91
CA THR A 870 -12.29 27.57 57.08
C THR A 870 -11.80 29.00 57.29
N THR A 871 -12.71 29.93 57.62
CA THR A 871 -12.33 31.30 57.99
C THR A 871 -11.37 31.34 59.19
N PRO A 872 -10.23 32.05 59.11
CA PRO A 872 -9.37 32.29 60.26
C PRO A 872 -10.13 33.05 61.35
N ALA A 873 -10.03 32.57 62.59
CA ALA A 873 -10.80 33.08 63.74
C ALA A 873 -10.26 34.41 64.32
N ASP A 874 -10.07 35.44 63.48
CA ASP A 874 -9.83 36.80 63.94
C ASP A 874 -11.16 37.49 64.28
N GLY A 875 -11.26 38.03 65.49
CA GLY A 875 -12.54 38.29 66.14
C GLY A 875 -13.26 39.57 65.71
N ALA A 876 -14.20 39.46 64.76
CA ALA A 876 -15.19 40.51 64.47
C ALA A 876 -16.51 40.02 63.82
N GLN A 877 -17.20 39.03 64.41
CA GLN A 877 -18.57 38.70 63.96
C GLN A 877 -19.57 39.80 64.35
N ALA A 878 -19.88 40.68 63.40
CA ALA A 878 -21.02 41.59 63.48
C ALA A 878 -22.31 40.83 63.10
N ALA A 879 -23.21 40.65 64.05
CA ALA A 879 -24.47 39.96 63.81
C ALA A 879 -25.39 40.77 62.87
N SER A 880 -25.83 40.15 61.77
CA SER A 880 -26.85 40.70 60.87
C SER A 880 -28.24 40.10 61.17
N THR A 881 -29.28 40.91 61.02
CA THR A 881 -30.62 40.63 61.54
C THR A 881 -31.36 39.55 60.74
N ALA A 882 -32.06 38.65 61.44
CA ALA A 882 -32.82 37.57 60.83
C ALA A 882 -34.04 38.04 59.99
N GLY A 883 -34.35 37.30 58.92
CA GLY A 883 -35.56 37.48 58.13
C GLY A 883 -35.98 36.19 57.42
N SER A 884 -37.20 35.71 57.74
CA SER A 884 -37.97 34.64 57.08
C SER A 884 -37.26 33.30 56.78
N LEU A 885 -37.63 32.25 57.53
CA LEU A 885 -37.09 30.88 57.36
C LEU A 885 -37.87 30.05 56.33
N THR A 886 -37.14 29.36 55.45
CA THR A 886 -37.46 28.00 54.99
C THR A 886 -36.17 27.20 54.80
N ALA A 887 -36.10 26.01 55.40
CA ALA A 887 -35.00 25.04 55.25
C ALA A 887 -33.57 25.56 55.49
N THR A 888 -33.26 26.02 56.71
CA THR A 888 -31.88 26.34 57.12
C THR A 888 -31.06 25.08 57.37
N ALA A 889 -29.92 24.92 56.70
CA ALA A 889 -28.94 23.91 57.07
C ALA A 889 -28.28 24.29 58.41
N ALA A 890 -28.36 23.40 59.39
CA ALA A 890 -27.86 23.68 60.74
C ALA A 890 -26.33 23.57 60.79
N PHE A 891 -25.64 24.72 60.81
CA PHE A 891 -24.19 24.81 61.00
C PHE A 891 -23.79 24.41 62.43
N ALA A 892 -23.74 23.10 62.69
CA ALA A 892 -23.16 22.54 63.89
C ALA A 892 -21.63 22.58 63.78
N ASN A 893 -20.97 23.24 64.74
CA ASN A 893 -19.52 23.20 64.93
C ASN A 893 -18.68 23.61 63.70
N GLY A 894 -19.19 24.52 62.85
CA GLY A 894 -18.52 25.00 61.63
C GLY A 894 -18.74 24.13 60.38
N THR A 895 -19.52 23.06 60.48
CA THR A 895 -19.82 22.14 59.36
C THR A 895 -21.31 22.13 58.99
N SER A 896 -21.61 21.88 57.72
CA SER A 896 -22.95 21.73 57.17
C SER A 896 -22.98 20.59 56.14
N THR A 897 -24.01 19.74 56.17
CA THR A 897 -24.12 18.53 55.34
C THR A 897 -25.38 18.56 54.47
N VAL A 898 -25.23 18.27 53.18
CA VAL A 898 -26.34 18.16 52.22
C VAL A 898 -26.22 16.84 51.46
N SER A 899 -27.28 16.03 51.47
CA SER A 899 -27.34 14.76 50.73
C SER A 899 -28.16 14.90 49.45
N GLY A 900 -27.81 14.10 48.43
CA GLY A 900 -28.49 14.06 47.13
C GLY A 900 -28.20 12.75 46.39
N THR A 901 -28.96 12.44 45.35
CA THR A 901 -28.85 11.16 44.62
C THR A 901 -27.82 11.16 43.49
N GLY A 902 -27.27 12.32 43.10
CA GLY A 902 -26.30 12.46 42.03
C GLY A 902 -25.58 13.80 42.04
N SER A 903 -24.83 14.09 40.98
CA SER A 903 -24.10 15.34 40.76
C SER A 903 -24.85 16.21 39.73
N PRO A 904 -24.95 17.55 39.89
CA PRO A 904 -24.41 18.36 40.99
C PRO A 904 -25.28 18.35 42.25
N ILE A 905 -24.68 18.71 43.38
CA ILE A 905 -25.39 19.02 44.64
C ILE A 905 -25.17 20.50 44.98
N VAL A 906 -26.26 21.23 45.23
CA VAL A 906 -26.21 22.64 45.64
C VAL A 906 -26.27 22.74 47.16
N VAL A 907 -25.25 23.34 47.77
CA VAL A 907 -25.22 23.67 49.20
C VAL A 907 -25.64 25.12 49.38
N THR A 908 -26.78 25.35 50.02
CA THR A 908 -27.36 26.68 50.26
C THR A 908 -27.19 27.13 51.71
N GLY A 909 -27.37 28.43 51.96
CA GLY A 909 -27.25 29.01 53.31
C GLY A 909 -25.82 29.25 53.76
N LEU A 910 -24.87 29.34 52.82
CA LEU A 910 -23.48 29.70 53.11
C LEU A 910 -23.37 31.20 53.39
N THR A 911 -22.43 31.61 54.25
CA THR A 911 -22.21 33.03 54.54
C THR A 911 -21.33 33.66 53.46
N ASN A 912 -21.85 34.65 52.74
CA ASN A 912 -21.05 35.44 51.79
C ASN A 912 -19.85 36.09 52.49
N GLY A 913 -18.66 35.91 51.95
CA GLY A 913 -17.39 36.35 52.55
C GLY A 913 -16.66 35.30 53.40
N ASN A 914 -17.32 34.21 53.80
CA ASN A 914 -16.65 33.10 54.48
C ASN A 914 -16.07 32.10 53.47
N SER A 915 -14.87 31.56 53.74
CA SER A 915 -14.22 30.57 52.88
C SER A 915 -14.55 29.14 53.33
N TYR A 916 -15.14 28.34 52.44
CA TYR A 916 -15.57 26.96 52.71
C TYR A 916 -14.76 25.94 51.91
N THR A 917 -14.37 24.83 52.54
CA THR A 917 -13.91 23.62 51.84
C THR A 917 -15.00 22.56 51.80
N PHE A 918 -15.05 21.80 50.71
CA PHE A 918 -16.11 20.82 50.46
C PHE A 918 -15.51 19.42 50.30
N THR A 919 -16.15 18.42 50.90
CA THR A 919 -15.88 17.00 50.69
C THR A 919 -17.15 16.28 50.24
N VAL A 920 -16.98 15.12 49.59
CA VAL A 920 -18.10 14.29 49.11
C VAL A 920 -17.87 12.84 49.52
N THR A 921 -18.88 12.17 50.06
CA THR A 921 -18.93 10.71 50.22
C THR A 921 -20.05 10.12 49.37
N ALA A 922 -19.88 8.87 48.93
CA ALA A 922 -20.95 8.07 48.34
C ALA A 922 -21.45 7.04 49.36
N THR A 923 -22.68 6.56 49.21
CA THR A 923 -23.31 5.54 50.07
C THR A 923 -23.95 4.46 49.19
N ASN A 924 -23.82 3.20 49.59
CA ASN A 924 -24.48 2.04 48.96
C ASN A 924 -25.18 1.17 50.02
N ALA A 925 -25.53 -0.08 49.69
CA ALA A 925 -26.18 -1.01 50.62
C ALA A 925 -25.32 -1.42 51.83
N ALA A 926 -23.99 -1.34 51.74
CA ALA A 926 -23.06 -1.58 52.85
C ALA A 926 -22.81 -0.33 53.73
N GLY A 927 -23.28 0.85 53.30
CA GLY A 927 -23.14 2.11 54.01
C GLY A 927 -22.28 3.14 53.28
N THR A 928 -21.82 4.15 54.02
CA THR A 928 -21.08 5.31 53.48
C THR A 928 -19.61 4.98 53.28
N GLY A 929 -19.13 5.29 52.08
CA GLY A 929 -17.77 5.03 51.59
C GLY A 929 -16.74 6.07 51.95
N ALA A 930 -15.57 5.95 51.34
CA ALA A 930 -14.45 6.85 51.56
C ALA A 930 -14.76 8.30 51.12
N THR A 931 -14.15 9.25 51.80
CA THR A 931 -14.33 10.68 51.54
C THR A 931 -13.41 11.15 50.40
N ALA A 932 -13.98 11.85 49.43
CA ALA A 932 -13.23 12.55 48.39
C ALA A 932 -12.36 13.66 48.98
N ALA A 933 -11.22 13.93 48.34
CA ALA A 933 -10.30 14.98 48.76
C ALA A 933 -11.00 16.36 48.81
N THR A 934 -10.64 17.17 49.80
CA THR A 934 -11.19 18.52 49.99
C THR A 934 -10.98 19.40 48.75
N SER A 935 -12.02 20.12 48.34
CA SER A 935 -11.88 21.22 47.39
C SER A 935 -10.87 22.27 47.90
N ALA A 936 -10.36 23.10 46.99
CA ALA A 936 -9.81 24.40 47.39
C ALA A 936 -10.88 25.20 48.15
N ALA A 937 -10.47 26.12 49.02
CA ALA A 937 -11.40 26.95 49.78
C ALA A 937 -12.10 27.94 48.84
N VAL A 938 -13.43 27.89 48.79
CA VAL A 938 -14.30 28.73 47.94
C VAL A 938 -15.07 29.72 48.81
N THR A 939 -15.11 30.98 48.38
CA THR A 939 -15.78 32.06 49.12
C THR A 939 -17.02 32.52 48.34
N PRO A 940 -18.25 32.24 48.83
CA PRO A 940 -19.48 32.79 48.27
C PRO A 940 -19.46 34.32 48.32
N ALA A 941 -20.04 34.97 47.31
CA ALA A 941 -20.01 36.41 47.14
C ALA A 941 -21.32 36.92 46.52
N PRO A 942 -21.77 38.14 46.89
CA PRO A 942 -22.98 38.71 46.32
C PRO A 942 -22.83 38.99 44.83
N SER A 943 -23.90 38.75 44.08
CA SER A 943 -23.91 38.97 42.63
C SER A 943 -23.67 40.44 42.30
N ALA A 944 -22.64 40.73 41.49
CA ALA A 944 -22.28 42.10 41.13
C ALA A 944 -23.42 42.79 40.37
N VAL A 945 -23.99 43.83 40.96
CA VAL A 945 -25.07 44.62 40.34
C VAL A 945 -24.53 45.33 39.10
N ASN A 946 -24.93 44.87 37.92
CA ASN A 946 -24.53 45.45 36.63
C ASN A 946 -25.01 46.92 36.55
N PRO A 947 -24.11 47.91 36.38
CA PRO A 947 -24.48 49.32 36.42
C PRO A 947 -25.42 49.70 35.27
N THR A 948 -26.47 50.45 35.61
CA THR A 948 -27.46 50.92 34.63
C THR A 948 -26.89 51.96 33.67
N PRO A 949 -27.33 51.98 32.39
CA PRO A 949 -26.89 53.00 31.44
C PRO A 949 -27.23 54.43 31.88
N ILE A 950 -26.27 55.34 31.74
CA ILE A 950 -26.40 56.75 32.13
C ILE A 950 -27.26 57.51 31.10
N PRO A 951 -28.27 58.30 31.50
CA PRO A 951 -29.14 59.03 30.58
C PRO A 951 -28.47 60.32 30.03
N PRO A 952 -28.70 60.69 28.76
CA PRO A 952 -28.21 61.94 28.18
C PRO A 952 -29.17 63.13 28.43
N ALA A 953 -28.63 64.35 28.48
CA ALA A 953 -29.38 65.60 28.58
C ALA A 953 -28.57 66.79 27.97
N PRO A 954 -29.19 67.92 27.60
CA PRO A 954 -30.02 67.99 26.38
C PRO A 954 -29.77 69.24 25.50
N VAL A 955 -30.27 69.25 24.26
CA VAL A 955 -30.98 70.37 23.53
C VAL A 955 -31.03 70.09 22.01
N ALA A 956 -32.09 70.61 21.34
CA ALA A 956 -32.47 70.40 19.93
C ALA A 956 -31.97 71.57 19.01
N PRO A 957 -32.35 71.74 17.71
CA PRO A 957 -33.33 71.06 16.83
C PRO A 957 -32.68 70.48 15.52
N THR A 958 -33.36 69.93 14.50
CA THR A 958 -34.68 70.16 13.86
C THR A 958 -35.40 68.90 13.35
N ALA A 959 -36.67 69.05 12.95
CA ALA A 959 -37.57 68.00 12.40
C ALA A 959 -37.13 67.51 10.99
N VAL A 960 -37.66 66.40 10.44
CA VAL A 960 -39.04 66.21 9.92
C VAL A 960 -39.57 64.77 10.09
N THR A 961 -40.89 64.62 10.22
CA THR A 961 -41.70 63.37 10.23
C THR A 961 -42.91 63.53 9.28
N PRO A 962 -43.76 62.51 8.99
CA PRO A 962 -43.73 61.06 9.29
C PRO A 962 -43.52 60.26 7.96
N ALA A 963 -43.99 59.03 7.66
CA ALA A 963 -44.82 57.96 8.27
C ALA A 963 -44.46 56.59 7.61
N GLY A 964 -44.90 55.41 8.07
CA GLY A 964 -45.56 55.06 9.35
C GLY A 964 -46.59 53.92 9.24
N SER A 965 -46.58 52.99 10.21
CA SER A 965 -47.67 52.05 10.56
C SER A 965 -47.90 50.83 9.59
N VAL A 966 -48.44 49.65 9.98
CA VAL A 966 -48.77 49.05 11.31
C VAL A 966 -49.11 47.53 11.19
N LEU A 967 -48.69 46.70 12.17
CA LEU A 967 -49.18 45.32 12.53
C LEU A 967 -49.26 44.23 11.41
N ALA A 968 -49.55 42.93 11.66
CA ALA A 968 -49.10 41.99 12.72
C ALA A 968 -49.49 40.52 12.43
N HIS A 969 -48.72 39.58 13.01
CA HIS A 969 -49.09 38.23 13.51
C HIS A 969 -49.70 37.11 12.62
N THR A 970 -49.36 35.87 13.02
CA THR A 970 -50.03 34.56 12.80
C THR A 970 -50.10 33.97 11.37
N GLY A 971 -50.13 32.63 11.28
CA GLY A 971 -50.68 31.94 10.10
C GLY A 971 -49.86 30.77 9.54
N SER A 972 -49.92 29.64 10.24
CA SER A 972 -49.41 28.32 9.84
C SER A 972 -49.98 27.71 8.53
N GLU A 973 -49.23 26.74 7.99
CA GLU A 973 -49.65 25.55 7.19
C GLU A 973 -49.66 25.49 5.62
N LEU A 974 -48.92 24.47 5.14
CA LEU A 974 -49.22 23.47 4.09
C LEU A 974 -49.13 23.73 2.55
N LYS A 975 -48.47 22.72 1.91
CA LYS A 975 -48.70 22.07 0.59
C LYS A 975 -48.10 22.64 -0.72
N LEU A 976 -47.08 21.91 -1.17
CA LEU A 976 -46.73 21.47 -2.55
C LEU A 976 -47.96 20.99 -3.39
N PRO A 977 -47.90 20.77 -4.73
CA PRO A 977 -46.72 20.36 -5.54
C PRO A 977 -46.65 20.94 -7.00
N LEU A 978 -45.99 20.21 -7.92
CA LEU A 978 -45.74 20.42 -9.37
C LEU A 978 -44.59 21.41 -9.69
N GLY A 979 -43.69 21.18 -10.66
CA GLY A 979 -43.60 20.16 -11.75
C GLY A 979 -44.09 20.71 -13.09
N LEU A 980 -43.47 20.47 -14.26
CA LEU A 980 -42.28 19.66 -14.65
C LEU A 980 -41.79 20.15 -16.04
N ALA A 981 -40.50 19.99 -16.38
CA ALA A 981 -39.87 20.25 -17.70
C ALA A 981 -39.86 21.73 -18.18
N GLY A 982 -39.02 22.15 -19.14
CA GLY A 982 -37.89 21.47 -19.78
C GLY A 982 -37.57 21.97 -21.22
N LEU A 983 -36.55 21.36 -21.84
CA LEU A 983 -36.10 21.48 -23.24
C LEU A 983 -35.06 22.57 -23.61
N LEU A 984 -34.29 22.24 -24.66
CA LEU A 984 -33.01 22.79 -25.11
C LEU A 984 -33.12 24.12 -25.90
N LEU A 985 -31.98 24.81 -26.05
CA LEU A 985 -31.42 25.05 -27.39
C LEU A 985 -29.87 25.07 -27.36
N THR A 986 -29.22 24.95 -28.52
CA THR A 986 -27.77 24.72 -28.67
C THR A 986 -27.09 25.65 -29.68
N ALA A 987 -25.75 25.66 -29.63
CA ALA A 987 -24.79 26.17 -30.64
C ALA A 987 -24.54 27.70 -30.74
N GLY A 988 -23.29 28.06 -31.09
CA GLY A 988 -22.81 29.44 -31.27
C GLY A 988 -21.29 29.57 -31.07
N LEU A 989 -20.49 29.28 -32.10
CA LEU A 989 -19.01 29.33 -32.10
C LEU A 989 -18.47 30.71 -32.58
N VAL A 990 -17.14 30.92 -32.48
CA VAL A 990 -16.32 31.97 -33.14
C VAL A 990 -16.28 33.35 -32.42
N VAL A 991 -15.18 34.12 -32.33
CA VAL A 991 -13.70 33.95 -32.15
C VAL A 991 -13.04 35.36 -32.24
N LEU A 992 -11.77 35.52 -31.81
CA LEU A 992 -10.88 36.71 -31.97
C LEU A 992 -11.16 37.96 -31.08
N GLY A 993 -10.08 38.56 -30.56
CA GLY A 993 -10.13 39.78 -29.73
C GLY A 993 -8.84 40.09 -28.95
N SER A 994 -7.74 40.42 -29.64
CA SER A 994 -6.39 40.41 -29.05
C SER A 994 -5.93 41.72 -28.37
N ALA A 995 -5.37 41.57 -27.16
CA ALA A 995 -4.25 42.31 -26.56
C ALA A 995 -4.27 43.86 -26.40
N ARG A 996 -4.11 44.33 -25.15
CA ARG A 996 -2.97 45.16 -24.62
C ARG A 996 -3.29 45.71 -23.20
N VAL A 997 -2.36 46.19 -22.34
CA VAL A 997 -1.01 45.75 -21.89
C VAL A 997 -0.43 46.84 -20.95
N ARG A 998 0.06 46.46 -19.74
CA ARG A 998 0.80 47.30 -18.74
C ARG A 998 -0.03 48.45 -18.11
N ARG A 999 0.30 48.98 -16.91
CA ARG A 999 1.52 48.96 -16.06
C ARG A 999 1.20 48.41 -14.63
N ARG A 1000 2.05 47.56 -14.03
CA ARG A 1000 3.10 47.89 -13.01
C ARG A 1000 2.61 48.82 -11.89
N ALA A 1001 2.43 48.33 -10.65
CA ALA A 1001 3.45 48.19 -9.56
C ALA A 1001 3.54 49.48 -8.69
N GLN A 1002 3.95 49.49 -7.41
CA GLN A 1002 4.90 48.62 -6.68
C GLN A 1002 4.75 48.80 -5.14
N GLN A 1003 5.02 47.73 -4.34
CA GLN A 1003 5.42 47.66 -2.89
C GLN A 1003 4.69 48.54 -1.82
N GLN A 1004 4.26 48.02 -0.65
CA GLN A 1004 5.07 47.71 0.55
C GLN A 1004 6.01 48.87 0.98
N HIS A 1005 6.06 49.32 2.24
CA HIS A 1005 6.25 48.53 3.47
C HIS A 1005 5.89 49.35 4.75
N THR A 1006 5.63 48.65 5.88
CA THR A 1006 5.77 49.08 7.30
C THR A 1006 5.23 50.44 7.80
N SER A 1007 4.32 50.34 8.77
CA SER A 1007 4.53 50.88 10.12
C SER A 1007 4.10 49.83 11.14
#